data_AF-A0A1I0IGA3-F1
#
_entry.id   AF-A0A1I0IGA3-F1
#
_cell.length_a   1.000
_cell.length_b   1.000
_cell.length_c   1.000
_cell.angle_alpha   90.00
_cell.angle_beta   90.00
_cell.angle_gamma   90.00
#
_symmetry.space_group_name_H-M   'P 1'
#
loop_
_entity.id
_entity.type
_entity.pdbx_description
1 polymer ?
#
loop_
_entity_poly.entity_id
_entity_poly.type
_entity_poly.pdbx_seq_one_letter_code
_entity_poly.pdbx_strand_id
1 'polypeptide(L)'
;MSKNKLIDRICIAATILAMVITILFINGESLGLKKMVDADSDLAETSGEFTENDLNSAWDTASAVTVTLEGSGGTVSGDGAYFLNGDLVIATPGKYVISGTLDDGSIIVDFEQKAKVWILLDGVDITCSDDACLRVNEADKVFLTLAEGSENRMHSGAEYSEEALSDGTGGVIYAHDDLTINGSGALTIEGDYKHGIEANDDLVIAGGTIGVTSVQDGFHVNDSLKITGASITVNAGDDALHCDTEITIKSGTILLESCYEGIEAPTVTIDGGDITIYPTDDGINANGGENSFGMGGGPGGGMGMSPEMQFDAQKSAGEQDTAGTNESVADAAATPERTGMRTSPQVQKDENTESASDSDNEDDDVQPTITINGGTVMIINETGMDADGIDSNGGIIINGGTVFVSLSGSGPNNALDYGSENGGTCQINGGTVIACGGSTMLEEVSADSGQCSLVYVPEESAVAGSIVSILSGSGETVLSREIPLEATALTLSSPELEQGQTYTVVISSEGKEDVTTEVTFDEKVQSINVSGNAGFGGRAQMGGVPFGEADGAADSENSSESGFPQRGSFRGMRNFQTDETGAAPDSESAGENGIQKRGRFRFGEADGTSDSQDTSAGDPSQMGSLQSGDMGRMGEKTPGGAEGAQNTESADSTESAANTIMDYDPQTWAWMGACAVAIIAGIIFVKKY
;
A
#
# COMPACT_ATOMS: atom_id res chain seq x y z
N MET A 1 -35.57 -34.03 -49.08
CA MET A 1 -36.08 -34.59 -47.80
C MET A 1 -35.05 -35.53 -47.18
N SER A 2 -34.19 -35.04 -46.26
CA SER A 2 -33.54 -35.90 -45.25
C SER A 2 -32.86 -35.13 -44.11
N LYS A 3 -32.57 -33.82 -44.24
CA LYS A 3 -31.93 -33.03 -43.17
C LYS A 3 -32.85 -32.70 -41.97
N ASN A 4 -34.16 -32.51 -42.19
CA ASN A 4 -35.09 -32.12 -41.12
C ASN A 4 -35.27 -33.21 -40.04
N LYS A 5 -35.21 -34.50 -40.42
CA LYS A 5 -35.39 -35.61 -39.45
C LYS A 5 -34.24 -35.75 -38.45
N LEU A 6 -33.07 -35.18 -38.75
CA LEU A 6 -31.91 -35.24 -37.84
C LEU A 6 -31.97 -34.10 -36.82
N ILE A 7 -32.42 -32.91 -37.24
CA ILE A 7 -32.64 -31.75 -36.37
C ILE A 7 -33.69 -32.04 -35.30
N ASP A 8 -34.83 -32.63 -35.68
CA ASP A 8 -35.88 -33.00 -34.70
C ASP A 8 -35.33 -33.94 -33.61
N ARG A 9 -34.46 -34.88 -33.98
CA ARG A 9 -33.85 -35.83 -33.04
C ARG A 9 -32.81 -35.18 -32.14
N ILE A 10 -32.02 -34.23 -32.66
CA ILE A 10 -31.05 -33.47 -31.87
C ILE A 10 -31.78 -32.55 -30.90
N CYS A 11 -32.84 -31.85 -31.33
CA CYS A 11 -33.65 -31.00 -30.46
C CYS A 11 -34.36 -31.82 -29.36
N ILE A 12 -34.92 -32.99 -29.70
CA ILE A 12 -35.51 -33.89 -28.71
C ILE A 12 -34.44 -34.39 -27.72
N ALA A 13 -33.26 -34.79 -28.21
CA ALA A 13 -32.17 -35.24 -27.34
C ALA A 13 -31.65 -34.12 -26.42
N ALA A 14 -31.49 -32.90 -26.94
CA ALA A 14 -31.10 -31.73 -26.17
C ALA A 14 -32.16 -31.34 -25.13
N THR A 15 -33.44 -31.43 -25.48
CA THR A 15 -34.55 -31.16 -24.55
C THR A 15 -34.61 -32.22 -23.45
N ILE A 16 -34.45 -33.50 -23.80
CA ILE A 16 -34.40 -34.59 -22.81
C ILE A 16 -33.19 -34.42 -21.90
N LEU A 17 -32.02 -34.08 -22.45
CA LEU A 17 -30.82 -33.81 -21.66
C LEU A 17 -31.03 -32.62 -20.72
N ALA A 18 -31.59 -31.52 -21.22
CA ALA A 18 -31.92 -30.36 -20.39
C ALA A 18 -32.92 -30.72 -19.29
N MET A 19 -33.99 -31.47 -19.59
CA MET A 19 -34.95 -31.93 -18.57
C MET A 19 -34.32 -32.87 -17.54
N VAL A 20 -33.44 -33.78 -17.96
CA VAL A 20 -32.71 -34.67 -17.04
C VAL A 20 -31.78 -33.85 -16.14
N ILE A 21 -31.06 -32.89 -16.69
CA ILE A 21 -30.22 -31.96 -15.94
C ILE A 21 -31.08 -31.16 -14.93
N THR A 22 -32.20 -30.58 -15.36
CA THR A 22 -33.13 -29.85 -14.47
C THR A 22 -33.70 -30.76 -13.36
N ILE A 23 -34.06 -32.01 -13.66
CA ILE A 23 -34.57 -32.96 -12.66
C ILE A 23 -33.49 -33.37 -11.66
N LEU A 24 -32.25 -33.54 -12.12
CA LEU A 24 -31.10 -33.79 -11.24
C LEU A 24 -30.90 -32.61 -10.29
N PHE A 25 -30.93 -31.38 -10.82
CA PHE A 25 -30.79 -30.16 -10.03
C PHE A 25 -31.94 -29.94 -9.03
N ILE A 26 -33.21 -30.15 -9.42
CA ILE A 26 -34.37 -30.04 -8.49
C ILE A 26 -34.26 -30.99 -7.28
N ASN A 27 -33.56 -32.10 -7.43
CA ASN A 27 -33.33 -33.10 -6.38
C ASN A 27 -31.94 -32.99 -5.75
N GLY A 28 -31.28 -31.83 -5.85
CA GLY A 28 -29.88 -31.65 -5.49
C GLY A 28 -29.50 -32.16 -4.09
N GLU A 29 -30.34 -31.93 -3.08
CA GLU A 29 -30.10 -32.46 -1.71
C GLU A 29 -30.00 -33.99 -1.66
N SER A 30 -30.75 -34.71 -2.51
CA SER A 30 -30.68 -36.18 -2.60
C SER A 30 -29.51 -36.70 -3.44
N LEU A 31 -28.86 -35.82 -4.20
CA LEU A 31 -27.60 -36.07 -4.91
C LEU A 31 -26.37 -35.64 -4.09
N GLY A 32 -26.58 -35.07 -2.90
CA GLY A 32 -25.52 -34.58 -2.03
C GLY A 32 -25.16 -33.10 -2.22
N LEU A 33 -25.86 -32.35 -3.09
CA LEU A 33 -25.69 -30.90 -3.23
C LEU A 33 -26.24 -30.23 -1.97
N LYS A 34 -25.38 -29.53 -1.23
CA LYS A 34 -25.75 -28.84 0.01
C LYS A 34 -26.26 -27.44 -0.33
N LYS A 35 -27.37 -27.02 0.28
CA LYS A 35 -27.83 -25.63 0.22
C LYS A 35 -26.73 -24.71 0.76
N MET A 36 -26.35 -23.69 -0.01
CA MET A 36 -25.51 -22.60 0.47
C MET A 36 -26.26 -21.88 1.59
N VAL A 37 -25.75 -21.99 2.80
CA VAL A 37 -26.22 -21.24 3.95
C VAL A 37 -25.07 -20.33 4.29
N ASP A 38 -25.35 -19.02 4.32
CA ASP A 38 -24.48 -18.02 4.90
C ASP A 38 -24.09 -18.48 6.31
N ALA A 39 -22.85 -18.92 6.44
CA ALA A 39 -22.33 -19.64 7.58
C ALA A 39 -21.63 -18.69 8.55
N ASP A 40 -21.99 -17.41 8.60
CA ASP A 40 -21.66 -16.62 9.79
C ASP A 40 -22.54 -15.38 10.01
N SER A 41 -23.49 -15.51 10.92
CA SER A 41 -24.05 -14.34 11.61
C SER A 41 -23.07 -13.98 12.73
N ASP A 42 -22.22 -12.98 12.52
CA ASP A 42 -21.31 -12.54 13.59
C ASP A 42 -22.13 -12.21 14.85
N LEU A 43 -21.89 -12.97 15.92
CA LEU A 43 -22.40 -12.68 17.24
C LEU A 43 -21.48 -11.62 17.85
N ALA A 44 -21.99 -10.39 17.89
CA ALA A 44 -21.57 -9.30 18.76
C ALA A 44 -20.07 -8.93 18.76
N GLU A 45 -19.79 -7.82 18.10
CA GLU A 45 -18.65 -6.92 18.30
C GLU A 45 -18.03 -7.03 19.71
N THR A 46 -16.86 -7.65 19.79
CA THR A 46 -15.94 -7.38 20.90
C THR A 46 -15.09 -6.17 20.53
N SER A 47 -15.31 -5.07 21.25
CA SER A 47 -14.55 -3.81 21.23
C SER A 47 -14.56 -2.96 19.96
N GLY A 48 -15.58 -3.06 19.11
CA GLY A 48 -15.91 -2.05 18.09
C GLY A 48 -14.97 -1.92 16.88
N GLU A 49 -13.81 -2.56 16.87
CA GLU A 49 -12.78 -2.36 15.82
C GLU A 49 -12.38 -3.63 15.07
N PHE A 50 -12.50 -4.81 15.69
CA PHE A 50 -12.22 -6.11 15.06
C PHE A 50 -13.39 -7.07 15.31
N THR A 51 -13.74 -7.86 14.30
CA THR A 51 -14.70 -8.95 14.44
C THR A 51 -14.06 -10.19 15.08
N GLU A 52 -14.87 -11.11 15.62
CA GLU A 52 -14.35 -12.39 16.12
C GLU A 52 -13.65 -13.19 15.01
N ASN A 53 -14.13 -13.07 13.77
CA ASN A 53 -13.56 -13.76 12.62
C ASN A 53 -12.24 -13.15 12.16
N ASP A 54 -12.05 -11.85 12.30
CA ASP A 54 -10.77 -11.21 11.97
C ASP A 54 -9.64 -11.81 12.82
N LEU A 55 -9.93 -11.97 14.11
CA LEU A 55 -9.00 -12.50 15.11
C LEU A 55 -8.92 -14.04 15.10
N ASN A 56 -9.78 -14.72 14.33
CA ASN A 56 -9.85 -16.17 14.30
C ASN A 56 -8.75 -16.76 13.42
N SER A 57 -7.60 -17.02 14.03
CA SER A 57 -6.45 -17.70 13.41
C SER A 57 -6.52 -19.24 13.49
N ALA A 58 -7.66 -19.83 13.88
CA ALA A 58 -7.76 -21.27 14.04
C ALA A 58 -7.65 -21.99 12.69
N TRP A 59 -6.68 -22.90 12.57
CA TRP A 59 -6.48 -23.74 11.39
C TRP A 59 -7.51 -24.87 11.28
N ASP A 60 -8.76 -24.52 10.97
CA ASP A 60 -9.88 -25.46 10.80
C ASP A 60 -10.09 -25.85 9.34
N THR A 61 -9.72 -27.09 9.03
CA THR A 61 -9.80 -27.66 7.68
C THR A 61 -10.95 -28.67 7.50
N ALA A 62 -11.79 -28.88 8.51
CA ALA A 62 -12.75 -29.99 8.53
C ALA A 62 -13.80 -29.93 7.40
N SER A 63 -14.14 -28.73 6.93
CA SER A 63 -15.06 -28.48 5.81
C SER A 63 -14.37 -27.91 4.58
N ALA A 64 -13.04 -27.87 4.56
CA ALA A 64 -12.32 -27.17 3.52
C ALA A 64 -12.24 -27.97 2.22
N VAL A 65 -12.38 -27.27 1.10
CA VAL A 65 -11.93 -27.74 -0.21
C VAL A 65 -10.41 -27.72 -0.21
N THR A 66 -9.77 -28.79 -0.67
CA THR A 66 -8.30 -28.82 -0.79
C THR A 66 -7.89 -28.52 -2.22
N VAL A 67 -6.97 -27.56 -2.38
CA VAL A 67 -6.38 -27.20 -3.67
C VAL A 67 -4.87 -27.39 -3.59
N THR A 68 -4.30 -28.05 -4.59
CA THR A 68 -2.85 -28.18 -4.75
C THR A 68 -2.44 -27.56 -6.07
N LEU A 69 -1.71 -26.46 -6.01
CA LEU A 69 -1.14 -25.74 -7.15
C LEU A 69 0.09 -26.51 -7.67
N GLU A 70 0.15 -26.75 -8.98
CA GLU A 70 1.23 -27.46 -9.64
C GLU A 70 1.52 -26.88 -11.03
N GLY A 71 2.55 -26.06 -11.15
CA GLY A 71 2.99 -25.48 -12.43
C GLY A 71 1.99 -24.45 -12.94
N SER A 72 1.43 -24.64 -14.12
CA SER A 72 0.45 -23.71 -14.74
C SER A 72 -1.02 -24.00 -14.36
N GLY A 73 -1.28 -24.60 -13.19
CA GLY A 73 -2.62 -25.01 -12.77
C GLY A 73 -2.58 -25.81 -11.47
N GLY A 74 -3.41 -26.85 -11.35
CA GLY A 74 -3.40 -27.69 -10.16
C GLY A 74 -4.56 -28.68 -10.08
N THR A 75 -4.78 -29.20 -8.87
CA THR A 75 -5.89 -30.12 -8.56
C THR A 75 -6.80 -29.55 -7.48
N VAL A 76 -8.10 -29.82 -7.60
CA VAL A 76 -9.13 -29.46 -6.61
C VAL A 76 -9.80 -30.72 -6.10
N SER A 77 -9.84 -30.90 -4.78
CA SER A 77 -10.54 -31.98 -4.09
C SER A 77 -11.66 -31.40 -3.23
N GLY A 78 -12.87 -31.38 -3.79
CA GLY A 78 -14.06 -30.77 -3.23
C GLY A 78 -14.87 -30.08 -4.33
N ASP A 79 -15.98 -29.44 -3.96
CA ASP A 79 -16.79 -28.63 -4.85
C ASP A 79 -16.56 -27.15 -4.53
N GLY A 80 -16.71 -26.25 -5.52
CA GLY A 80 -16.69 -24.81 -5.28
C GLY A 80 -15.46 -24.05 -5.79
N ALA A 81 -14.44 -24.75 -6.31
CA ALA A 81 -13.33 -24.15 -7.03
C ALA A 81 -12.97 -24.95 -8.28
N TYR A 82 -12.38 -24.29 -9.27
CA TYR A 82 -11.89 -24.92 -10.50
C TYR A 82 -10.77 -24.10 -11.13
N PHE A 83 -9.97 -24.73 -11.98
CA PHE A 83 -8.98 -24.01 -12.80
C PHE A 83 -9.59 -23.57 -14.13
N LEU A 84 -9.35 -22.31 -14.51
CA LEU A 84 -9.74 -21.75 -15.80
C LEU A 84 -8.57 -20.96 -16.37
N ASN A 85 -8.06 -21.38 -17.53
CA ASN A 85 -6.96 -20.70 -18.25
C ASN A 85 -5.64 -20.52 -17.49
N GLY A 86 -5.44 -21.19 -16.35
CA GLY A 86 -4.25 -21.03 -15.51
C GLY A 86 -4.62 -20.60 -14.09
N ASP A 87 -5.73 -19.85 -13.96
CA ASP A 87 -6.19 -19.29 -12.70
C ASP A 87 -7.00 -20.31 -11.89
N LEU A 88 -6.86 -20.24 -10.57
CA LEU A 88 -7.76 -20.90 -9.63
C LEU A 88 -8.95 -19.98 -9.36
N VAL A 89 -10.14 -20.36 -9.82
CA VAL A 89 -11.38 -19.64 -9.55
C VAL A 89 -12.11 -20.29 -8.38
N ILE A 90 -12.35 -19.52 -7.31
CA ILE A 90 -13.21 -19.83 -6.18
C ILE A 90 -14.60 -19.24 -6.47
N ALA A 91 -15.57 -20.11 -6.75
CA ALA A 91 -16.88 -19.74 -7.26
C ALA A 91 -18.02 -19.93 -6.24
N THR A 92 -17.70 -20.32 -5.01
CA THR A 92 -18.67 -20.45 -3.92
C THR A 92 -18.07 -20.03 -2.58
N PRO A 93 -18.86 -19.53 -1.63
CA PRO A 93 -18.42 -19.33 -0.25
C PRO A 93 -17.97 -20.64 0.41
N GLY A 94 -17.01 -20.56 1.32
CA GLY A 94 -16.51 -21.73 2.04
C GLY A 94 -15.09 -21.57 2.55
N LYS A 95 -14.46 -22.70 2.91
CA LYS A 95 -13.05 -22.75 3.31
C LYS A 95 -12.24 -23.46 2.23
N TYR A 96 -11.07 -22.92 1.91
CA TYR A 96 -10.19 -23.45 0.87
C TYR A 96 -8.78 -23.54 1.42
N VAL A 97 -8.26 -24.77 1.58
CA VAL A 97 -6.84 -24.99 1.94
C VAL A 97 -6.05 -25.08 0.65
N ILE A 98 -5.10 -24.18 0.46
CA ILE A 98 -4.31 -24.04 -0.77
C ILE A 98 -2.82 -24.20 -0.44
N SER A 99 -2.14 -25.02 -1.22
CA SER A 99 -0.69 -25.26 -1.11
C SER A 99 -0.07 -25.48 -2.49
N GLY A 100 1.25 -25.36 -2.60
CA GLY A 100 2.00 -25.64 -3.84
C GLY A 100 2.32 -24.39 -4.66
N THR A 101 2.69 -24.58 -5.92
CA THR A 101 3.20 -23.49 -6.77
C THR A 101 2.34 -23.27 -8.01
N LEU A 102 2.00 -22.00 -8.27
CA LEU A 102 1.39 -21.55 -9.53
C LEU A 102 2.38 -20.63 -10.27
N ASP A 103 2.93 -21.12 -11.39
CA ASP A 103 4.04 -20.48 -12.11
C ASP A 103 3.63 -19.15 -12.78
N ASP A 104 2.37 -19.06 -13.21
CA ASP A 104 1.78 -17.88 -13.86
C ASP A 104 0.25 -17.98 -13.79
N GLY A 105 -0.37 -17.24 -12.88
CA GLY A 105 -1.82 -17.16 -12.73
C GLY A 105 -2.28 -16.63 -11.38
N SER A 106 -3.60 -16.50 -11.23
CA SER A 106 -4.23 -15.88 -10.05
C SER A 106 -5.09 -16.86 -9.24
N ILE A 107 -5.26 -16.56 -7.95
CA ILE A 107 -6.43 -16.99 -7.18
C ILE A 107 -7.51 -15.93 -7.36
N ILE A 108 -8.65 -16.29 -7.93
CA ILE A 108 -9.77 -15.37 -8.19
C ILE A 108 -10.94 -15.78 -7.31
N VAL A 109 -11.43 -14.86 -6.49
CA VAL A 109 -12.68 -15.01 -5.72
C VAL A 109 -13.79 -14.29 -6.48
N ASP A 110 -14.76 -15.05 -6.99
CA ASP A 110 -15.84 -14.52 -7.84
C ASP A 110 -17.13 -15.30 -7.62
N PHE A 111 -17.99 -14.80 -6.72
CA PHE A 111 -19.34 -15.35 -6.55
C PHE A 111 -20.38 -14.25 -6.24
N GLU A 112 -21.52 -14.30 -6.93
CA GLU A 112 -22.58 -13.26 -6.93
C GLU A 112 -23.36 -13.08 -5.59
N GLN A 113 -22.90 -13.69 -4.51
CA GLN A 113 -23.53 -13.56 -3.20
C GLN A 113 -22.50 -12.93 -2.29
N LYS A 114 -22.68 -11.66 -1.89
CA LYS A 114 -21.94 -11.03 -0.78
C LYS A 114 -21.96 -11.98 0.43
N ALA A 115 -20.92 -12.79 0.53
CA ALA A 115 -20.76 -13.84 1.52
C ALA A 115 -19.28 -14.03 1.82
N LYS A 116 -19.00 -14.61 2.98
CA LYS A 116 -17.63 -14.76 3.50
C LYS A 116 -16.93 -15.98 2.92
N VAL A 117 -15.63 -15.88 2.70
CA VAL A 117 -14.77 -16.99 2.26
C VAL A 117 -13.46 -17.00 3.03
N TRP A 118 -12.99 -18.20 3.39
CA TRP A 118 -11.71 -18.39 4.06
C TRP A 118 -10.73 -19.08 3.10
N ILE A 119 -9.62 -18.41 2.83
CA ILE A 119 -8.50 -18.93 2.07
C ILE A 119 -7.37 -19.23 3.05
N LEU A 120 -7.08 -20.51 3.24
CA LEU A 120 -6.11 -21.04 4.17
C LEU A 120 -4.83 -21.39 3.39
N LEU A 121 -3.78 -20.57 3.51
CA LEU A 121 -2.52 -20.75 2.79
C LEU A 121 -1.53 -21.62 3.59
N ASP A 122 -1.05 -22.70 2.98
CA ASP A 122 -0.10 -23.65 3.57
C ASP A 122 1.07 -23.93 2.62
N GLY A 123 1.94 -22.93 2.45
CA GLY A 123 3.12 -23.05 1.61
C GLY A 123 2.79 -22.85 0.13
N VAL A 124 2.20 -21.69 -0.20
CA VAL A 124 1.94 -21.29 -1.58
C VAL A 124 3.07 -20.44 -2.17
N ASP A 125 3.39 -20.62 -3.44
CA ASP A 125 4.25 -19.71 -4.21
C ASP A 125 3.54 -19.40 -5.53
N ILE A 126 3.12 -18.15 -5.70
CA ILE A 126 2.34 -17.72 -6.85
C ILE A 126 3.09 -16.61 -7.55
N THR A 127 3.25 -16.76 -8.85
CA THR A 127 3.65 -15.68 -9.74
C THR A 127 2.49 -15.38 -10.69
N CYS A 128 2.22 -14.11 -10.96
CA CYS A 128 1.26 -13.68 -11.97
C CYS A 128 1.90 -12.57 -12.80
N SER A 129 2.12 -12.81 -14.09
CA SER A 129 2.89 -11.88 -14.92
C SER A 129 2.11 -10.64 -15.35
N ASP A 130 0.77 -10.69 -15.34
CA ASP A 130 -0.10 -9.65 -15.90
C ASP A 130 -1.37 -9.32 -15.08
N ASP A 131 -1.48 -9.76 -13.82
CA ASP A 131 -2.60 -9.45 -12.92
C ASP A 131 -2.16 -9.61 -11.44
N ALA A 132 -3.10 -9.45 -10.51
CA ALA A 132 -2.91 -9.78 -9.09
C ALA A 132 -2.76 -11.30 -8.87
N CYS A 133 -1.92 -11.70 -7.92
CA CYS A 133 -1.82 -13.09 -7.47
C CYS A 133 -3.08 -13.56 -6.72
N LEU A 134 -3.71 -12.66 -5.98
CA LEU A 134 -5.03 -12.85 -5.38
C LEU A 134 -5.92 -11.69 -5.80
N ARG A 135 -6.99 -11.98 -6.55
CA ARG A 135 -8.00 -11.01 -6.95
C ARG A 135 -9.36 -11.36 -6.35
N VAL A 136 -9.93 -10.44 -5.57
CA VAL A 136 -11.28 -10.56 -5.01
C VAL A 136 -12.22 -9.68 -5.82
N ASN A 137 -12.95 -10.31 -6.74
CA ASN A 137 -13.92 -9.62 -7.59
C ASN A 137 -15.22 -9.31 -6.83
N GLU A 138 -15.71 -10.29 -6.05
CA GLU A 138 -16.92 -10.14 -5.25
C GLU A 138 -16.89 -11.09 -4.04
N ALA A 139 -17.03 -10.53 -2.84
CA ALA A 139 -17.28 -11.23 -1.59
C ALA A 139 -18.06 -10.32 -0.60
N ASP A 140 -18.43 -10.83 0.58
CA ASP A 140 -18.71 -9.93 1.72
C ASP A 140 -17.40 -9.60 2.44
N LYS A 141 -16.59 -10.63 2.68
CA LYS A 141 -15.26 -10.51 3.26
C LYS A 141 -14.43 -11.75 2.94
N VAL A 142 -13.15 -11.55 2.65
CA VAL A 142 -12.17 -12.63 2.49
C VAL A 142 -11.29 -12.72 3.73
N PHE A 143 -11.13 -13.93 4.26
CA PHE A 143 -10.18 -14.22 5.34
C PHE A 143 -9.03 -15.04 4.78
N LEU A 144 -7.87 -14.41 4.61
CA LEU A 144 -6.60 -15.03 4.23
C LEU A 144 -5.84 -15.47 5.49
N THR A 145 -5.96 -16.74 5.85
CA THR A 145 -5.30 -17.31 7.04
C THR A 145 -3.99 -18.00 6.65
N LEU A 146 -2.88 -17.58 7.27
CA LEU A 146 -1.55 -18.13 7.05
C LEU A 146 -1.24 -19.27 8.04
N ALA A 147 -1.00 -20.48 7.55
CA ALA A 147 -0.71 -21.64 8.39
C ALA A 147 0.54 -21.43 9.25
N GLU A 148 0.51 -21.87 10.50
CA GLU A 148 1.68 -21.83 11.38
C GLU A 148 2.88 -22.55 10.74
N GLY A 149 4.00 -21.84 10.62
CA GLY A 149 5.24 -22.37 10.06
C GLY A 149 5.26 -22.51 8.53
N SER A 150 4.20 -22.09 7.82
CA SER A 150 4.23 -21.96 6.36
C SER A 150 5.00 -20.73 5.92
N GLU A 151 5.61 -20.81 4.75
CA GLU A 151 6.17 -19.68 4.00
C GLU A 151 5.37 -19.55 2.71
N ASN A 152 4.71 -18.42 2.52
CA ASN A 152 3.88 -18.13 1.35
C ASN A 152 4.51 -16.98 0.58
N ARG A 153 4.49 -17.03 -0.75
CA ARG A 153 5.00 -15.97 -1.62
C ARG A 153 4.01 -15.64 -2.72
N MET A 154 3.87 -14.35 -3.01
CA MET A 154 3.11 -13.83 -4.14
C MET A 154 3.94 -12.78 -4.86
N HIS A 155 4.06 -12.90 -6.18
CA HIS A 155 4.84 -11.99 -7.02
C HIS A 155 4.05 -11.60 -8.28
N SER A 156 3.68 -10.32 -8.40
CA SER A 156 3.06 -9.80 -9.63
C SER A 156 4.11 -9.13 -10.54
N GLY A 157 3.94 -9.29 -11.85
CA GLY A 157 4.79 -8.66 -12.87
C GLY A 157 4.64 -7.13 -12.95
N ALA A 158 5.47 -6.52 -13.80
CA ALA A 158 5.58 -5.06 -13.96
C ALA A 158 4.55 -4.43 -14.92
N GLU A 159 3.79 -5.26 -15.63
CA GLU A 159 2.76 -4.84 -16.57
C GLU A 159 1.49 -5.61 -16.23
N TYR A 160 0.33 -4.95 -16.22
CA TYR A 160 -0.96 -5.60 -15.99
C TYR A 160 -1.76 -5.64 -17.30
N SER A 161 -2.60 -6.66 -17.45
CA SER A 161 -3.48 -6.88 -18.61
C SER A 161 -4.50 -5.75 -18.77
N GLU A 162 -5.04 -5.59 -19.99
CA GLU A 162 -6.07 -4.56 -20.23
C GLU A 162 -7.31 -4.79 -19.35
N GLU A 163 -7.65 -6.05 -19.09
CA GLU A 163 -8.73 -6.44 -18.19
C GLU A 163 -8.46 -6.00 -16.75
N ALA A 164 -7.29 -6.32 -16.19
CA ALA A 164 -6.90 -5.91 -14.83
C ALA A 164 -6.87 -4.39 -14.69
N LEU A 165 -6.30 -3.68 -15.67
CA LEU A 165 -6.27 -2.21 -15.68
C LEU A 165 -7.68 -1.59 -15.79
N SER A 166 -8.59 -2.24 -16.52
CA SER A 166 -9.98 -1.77 -16.63
C SER A 166 -10.79 -2.00 -15.34
N ASP A 167 -10.37 -2.94 -14.51
CA ASP A 167 -10.95 -3.24 -13.21
C ASP A 167 -10.40 -2.31 -12.11
N GLY A 168 -9.26 -1.67 -12.37
CA GLY A 168 -8.55 -0.85 -11.41
C GLY A 168 -7.58 -1.64 -10.53
N THR A 169 -7.26 -2.90 -10.89
CA THR A 169 -6.29 -3.72 -10.15
C THR A 169 -4.90 -3.07 -10.17
N GLY A 170 -4.36 -2.77 -8.99
CA GLY A 170 -2.99 -2.26 -8.82
C GLY A 170 -2.15 -3.02 -7.78
N GLY A 171 -2.74 -3.88 -6.96
CA GLY A 171 -2.04 -4.67 -5.94
C GLY A 171 -1.68 -6.10 -6.37
N VAL A 172 -0.59 -6.65 -5.82
CA VAL A 172 -0.30 -8.10 -5.88
C VAL A 172 -1.43 -8.91 -5.26
N ILE A 173 -1.96 -8.40 -4.16
CA ILE A 173 -3.26 -8.79 -3.61
C ILE A 173 -4.19 -7.62 -3.84
N TYR A 174 -5.27 -7.85 -4.57
CA TYR A 174 -6.28 -6.85 -4.88
C TYR A 174 -7.65 -7.32 -4.43
N ALA A 175 -8.37 -6.50 -3.67
CA ALA A 175 -9.71 -6.81 -3.23
C ALA A 175 -10.68 -5.64 -3.42
N HIS A 176 -11.81 -5.89 -4.10
CA HIS A 176 -12.89 -4.91 -4.18
C HIS A 176 -13.72 -4.81 -2.90
N ASP A 177 -13.80 -5.87 -2.10
CA ASP A 177 -14.51 -5.91 -0.82
C ASP A 177 -13.50 -6.18 0.33
N ASP A 178 -14.00 -6.19 1.57
CA ASP A 178 -13.19 -6.39 2.78
C ASP A 178 -12.22 -7.58 2.72
N LEU A 179 -10.99 -7.35 3.22
CA LEU A 179 -9.97 -8.36 3.36
C LEU A 179 -9.44 -8.44 4.79
N THR A 180 -9.22 -9.66 5.27
CA THR A 180 -8.44 -9.91 6.48
C THR A 180 -7.27 -10.82 6.18
N ILE A 181 -6.09 -10.49 6.70
CA ILE A 181 -4.95 -11.38 6.78
C ILE A 181 -4.70 -11.74 8.25
N ASN A 182 -4.70 -13.03 8.57
CA ASN A 182 -4.46 -13.52 9.92
C ASN A 182 -3.66 -14.84 9.93
N GLY A 183 -3.54 -15.49 11.09
CA GLY A 183 -2.67 -16.66 11.25
C GLY A 183 -1.25 -16.28 11.69
N SER A 184 -0.33 -17.23 11.68
CA SER A 184 1.05 -17.03 12.17
C SER A 184 2.13 -17.45 11.18
N GLY A 185 1.74 -17.89 9.98
CA GLY A 185 2.67 -18.13 8.87
C GLY A 185 3.32 -16.86 8.33
N ALA A 186 4.27 -17.05 7.42
CA ALA A 186 4.92 -15.96 6.70
C ALA A 186 4.26 -15.74 5.33
N LEU A 187 4.18 -14.49 4.90
CA LEU A 187 3.73 -14.07 3.57
C LEU A 187 4.69 -13.01 3.01
N THR A 188 5.34 -13.31 1.91
CA THR A 188 6.18 -12.38 1.15
C THR A 188 5.43 -11.92 -0.09
N ILE A 189 5.30 -10.61 -0.26
CA ILE A 189 4.59 -9.95 -1.35
C ILE A 189 5.58 -9.08 -2.12
N GLU A 190 5.69 -9.34 -3.42
CA GLU A 190 6.60 -8.61 -4.32
C GLU A 190 5.77 -8.07 -5.50
N GLY A 191 5.60 -6.76 -5.57
CA GLY A 191 4.81 -6.09 -6.61
C GLY A 191 5.69 -5.25 -7.51
N ASP A 192 5.87 -5.69 -8.75
CA ASP A 192 6.67 -4.95 -9.75
C ASP A 192 5.86 -3.88 -10.51
N TYR A 193 4.53 -3.83 -10.34
CA TYR A 193 3.64 -2.89 -11.02
C TYR A 193 3.37 -1.62 -10.20
N LYS A 194 2.57 -1.74 -9.12
CA LYS A 194 2.09 -0.61 -8.31
C LYS A 194 2.16 -0.96 -6.83
N HIS A 195 1.07 -1.44 -6.23
CA HIS A 195 0.97 -1.66 -4.79
C HIS A 195 1.31 -3.09 -4.38
N GLY A 196 1.64 -3.29 -3.09
CA GLY A 196 1.72 -4.61 -2.49
C GLY A 196 0.34 -5.22 -2.27
N ILE A 197 -0.41 -4.64 -1.34
CA ILE A 197 -1.81 -5.00 -1.06
C ILE A 197 -2.68 -3.78 -1.34
N GLU A 198 -3.75 -3.97 -2.11
CA GLU A 198 -4.74 -2.95 -2.40
C GLU A 198 -6.15 -3.48 -2.05
N ALA A 199 -6.86 -2.74 -1.20
CA ALA A 199 -8.22 -3.06 -0.78
C ALA A 199 -9.11 -1.83 -0.96
N ASN A 200 -10.19 -1.96 -1.73
CA ASN A 200 -11.11 -0.87 -1.97
C ASN A 200 -12.04 -0.57 -0.79
N ASP A 201 -12.20 -1.52 0.13
CA ASP A 201 -12.97 -1.38 1.38
C ASP A 201 -12.00 -1.56 2.58
N ASP A 202 -12.38 -2.29 3.63
CA ASP A 202 -11.56 -2.47 4.84
C ASP A 202 -10.43 -3.51 4.64
N LEU A 203 -9.23 -3.20 5.15
CA LEU A 203 -8.15 -4.15 5.33
C LEU A 203 -7.82 -4.35 6.81
N VAL A 204 -7.93 -5.60 7.26
CA VAL A 204 -7.53 -6.00 8.62
C VAL A 204 -6.31 -6.92 8.59
N ILE A 205 -5.25 -6.54 9.29
CA ILE A 205 -4.07 -7.37 9.51
C ILE A 205 -4.05 -7.80 10.97
N ALA A 206 -4.51 -9.03 11.26
CA ALA A 206 -4.67 -9.57 12.61
C ALA A 206 -3.59 -10.60 13.00
N GLY A 207 -2.56 -10.77 12.19
CA GLY A 207 -1.44 -11.68 12.46
C GLY A 207 -0.51 -11.85 11.27
N GLY A 208 0.39 -12.83 11.36
CA GLY A 208 1.34 -13.20 10.31
C GLY A 208 2.70 -12.49 10.42
N THR A 209 3.67 -13.04 9.70
CA THR A 209 4.93 -12.34 9.37
C THR A 209 4.86 -11.92 7.91
N ILE A 210 4.61 -10.64 7.65
CA ILE A 210 4.31 -10.11 6.32
C ILE A 210 5.47 -9.23 5.86
N GLY A 211 6.06 -9.57 4.72
CA GLY A 211 7.05 -8.76 4.03
C GLY A 211 6.48 -8.23 2.73
N VAL A 212 6.57 -6.93 2.49
CA VAL A 212 6.06 -6.29 1.27
C VAL A 212 7.17 -5.51 0.58
N THR A 213 7.32 -5.71 -0.72
CA THR A 213 8.10 -4.83 -1.61
C THR A 213 7.20 -4.39 -2.76
N SER A 214 7.11 -3.09 -3.01
CA SER A 214 6.20 -2.49 -3.99
C SER A 214 6.83 -1.29 -4.69
N VAL A 215 6.35 -0.97 -5.89
CA VAL A 215 6.79 0.20 -6.66
C VAL A 215 6.15 1.49 -6.15
N GLN A 216 4.91 1.42 -5.72
CA GLN A 216 4.21 2.48 -4.99
C GLN A 216 3.96 1.96 -3.57
N ASP A 217 2.72 2.04 -3.09
CA ASP A 217 2.43 1.78 -1.69
C ASP A 217 2.58 0.32 -1.28
N GLY A 218 3.05 0.09 -0.07
CA GLY A 218 3.05 -1.26 0.52
C GLY A 218 1.62 -1.76 0.73
N PHE A 219 0.81 -0.91 1.36
CA PHE A 219 -0.61 -1.11 1.63
C PHE A 219 -1.36 0.12 1.15
N HIS A 220 -2.34 -0.06 0.25
CA HIS A 220 -3.23 0.99 -0.26
C HIS A 220 -4.67 0.60 0.06
N VAL A 221 -5.36 1.40 0.86
CA VAL A 221 -6.67 1.00 1.42
C VAL A 221 -7.64 2.18 1.39
N ASN A 222 -8.86 2.04 0.91
CA ASN A 222 -9.74 3.21 0.82
C ASN A 222 -10.49 3.47 2.14
N ASP A 223 -11.06 2.43 2.79
CA ASP A 223 -12.03 2.65 3.89
C ASP A 223 -11.47 2.52 5.31
N SER A 224 -10.62 1.53 5.61
CA SER A 224 -9.85 1.52 6.86
C SER A 224 -8.75 0.46 6.87
N LEU A 225 -7.59 0.81 7.40
CA LEU A 225 -6.51 -0.14 7.68
C LEU A 225 -6.37 -0.38 9.18
N LYS A 226 -6.63 -1.61 9.63
CA LYS A 226 -6.58 -2.00 11.05
C LYS A 226 -5.52 -3.08 11.28
N ILE A 227 -4.56 -2.81 12.16
CA ILE A 227 -3.42 -3.70 12.42
C ILE A 227 -3.36 -4.13 13.88
N THR A 228 -3.23 -5.43 14.13
CA THR A 228 -2.96 -6.00 15.46
C THR A 228 -2.17 -7.31 15.36
N GLY A 229 -1.21 -7.51 16.27
CA GLY A 229 -0.54 -8.80 16.46
C GLY A 229 0.39 -9.28 15.34
N ALA A 230 0.57 -8.51 14.26
CA ALA A 230 1.41 -8.88 13.12
C ALA A 230 2.86 -8.41 13.24
N SER A 231 3.76 -9.08 12.53
CA SER A 231 5.12 -8.61 12.24
C SER A 231 5.19 -8.19 10.78
N ILE A 232 5.36 -6.90 10.51
CA ILE A 232 5.29 -6.33 9.15
C ILE A 232 6.64 -5.68 8.81
N THR A 233 7.16 -5.97 7.62
CA THR A 233 8.28 -5.23 7.01
C THR A 233 7.87 -4.72 5.64
N VAL A 234 8.06 -3.43 5.36
CA VAL A 234 7.68 -2.81 4.07
C VAL A 234 8.87 -2.07 3.46
N ASN A 235 9.06 -2.29 2.15
CA ASN A 235 9.88 -1.46 1.27
C ASN A 235 8.98 -0.97 0.13
N ALA A 236 8.55 0.29 0.20
CA ALA A 236 7.67 0.92 -0.78
C ALA A 236 8.43 1.99 -1.56
N GLY A 237 8.06 2.20 -2.82
CA GLY A 237 8.58 3.31 -3.61
C GLY A 237 7.82 4.62 -3.38
N ASP A 238 6.61 4.52 -2.82
CA ASP A 238 5.79 5.62 -2.32
C ASP A 238 5.48 5.32 -0.84
N ASP A 239 4.23 5.24 -0.41
CA ASP A 239 3.93 5.17 1.02
C ASP A 239 3.99 3.76 1.58
N ALA A 240 4.50 3.60 2.80
CA ALA A 240 4.55 2.26 3.36
C ALA A 240 3.13 1.76 3.72
N LEU A 241 2.34 2.61 4.39
CA LEU A 241 0.93 2.39 4.73
C LEU A 241 0.13 3.63 4.29
N HIS A 242 -0.71 3.49 3.28
CA HIS A 242 -1.61 4.53 2.78
C HIS A 242 -3.06 4.13 3.00
N CYS A 243 -3.88 5.06 3.53
CA CYS A 243 -5.31 4.88 3.59
C CYS A 243 -6.07 6.19 3.39
N ASP A 244 -7.11 6.19 2.53
CA ASP A 244 -7.87 7.41 2.19
C ASP A 244 -8.65 8.01 3.37
N THR A 245 -8.76 7.28 4.49
CA THR A 245 -9.67 7.58 5.59
C THR A 245 -9.01 7.42 6.96
N GLU A 246 -8.75 6.19 7.40
CA GLU A 246 -8.21 5.91 8.74
C GLU A 246 -7.25 4.71 8.83
N ILE A 247 -6.19 4.90 9.61
CA ILE A 247 -5.25 3.84 10.01
C ILE A 247 -5.30 3.67 11.52
N THR A 248 -5.56 2.45 11.98
CA THR A 248 -5.52 2.09 13.41
C THR A 248 -4.53 0.96 13.67
N ILE A 249 -3.53 1.22 14.51
CA ILE A 249 -2.52 0.25 14.94
C ILE A 249 -2.67 -0.04 16.43
N LYS A 250 -3.13 -1.25 16.77
CA LYS A 250 -3.27 -1.68 18.18
C LYS A 250 -2.01 -2.28 18.75
N SER A 251 -1.32 -3.10 17.95
CA SER A 251 -0.12 -3.81 18.37
C SER A 251 0.59 -4.40 17.15
N GLY A 252 1.82 -4.86 17.34
CA GLY A 252 2.62 -5.50 16.29
C GLY A 252 4.08 -5.09 16.39
N THR A 253 4.89 -5.63 15.48
CA THR A 253 6.25 -5.14 15.21
C THR A 253 6.29 -4.72 13.76
N ILE A 254 6.39 -3.42 13.51
CA ILE A 254 6.26 -2.82 12.19
C ILE A 254 7.56 -2.10 11.84
N LEU A 255 8.18 -2.52 10.75
CA LEU A 255 9.37 -1.89 10.19
C LEU A 255 9.05 -1.39 8.78
N LEU A 256 8.97 -0.06 8.64
CA LEU A 256 8.85 0.61 7.36
C LEU A 256 10.28 1.00 6.96
N GLU A 257 10.91 0.13 6.18
CA GLU A 257 12.37 0.11 5.98
C GLU A 257 12.83 1.15 4.94
N SER A 258 11.99 1.42 3.94
CA SER A 258 12.18 2.45 2.93
C SER A 258 10.81 2.81 2.37
N CYS A 259 10.49 4.10 2.32
CA CYS A 259 9.25 4.64 1.78
C CYS A 259 9.40 6.14 1.49
N TYR A 260 8.46 6.71 0.74
CA TYR A 260 8.27 8.15 0.62
C TYR A 260 7.75 8.67 1.96
N GLU A 261 6.47 8.44 2.27
CA GLU A 261 5.94 8.60 3.62
C GLU A 261 5.83 7.26 4.37
N GLY A 262 5.90 7.31 5.69
CA GLY A 262 5.71 6.09 6.51
C GLY A 262 4.26 5.66 6.58
N ILE A 263 3.42 6.51 7.16
CA ILE A 263 2.00 6.25 7.42
C ILE A 263 1.21 7.47 6.97
N GLU A 264 0.36 7.33 5.96
CA GLU A 264 -0.49 8.39 5.43
C GLU A 264 -1.97 8.03 5.60
N ALA A 265 -2.72 8.88 6.30
CA ALA A 265 -4.19 8.88 6.31
C ALA A 265 -4.75 10.14 6.99
N PRO A 266 -5.96 10.60 6.65
CA PRO A 266 -6.59 11.72 7.37
C PRO A 266 -6.66 11.49 8.88
N THR A 267 -6.91 10.25 9.33
CA THR A 267 -6.89 9.88 10.74
C THR A 267 -5.92 8.74 11.02
N VAL A 268 -4.92 8.98 11.87
CA VAL A 268 -3.98 7.93 12.31
C VAL A 268 -4.08 7.73 13.82
N THR A 269 -4.38 6.51 14.24
CA THR A 269 -4.43 6.12 15.67
C THR A 269 -3.46 4.99 15.98
N ILE A 270 -2.51 5.24 16.88
CA ILE A 270 -1.53 4.26 17.37
C ILE A 270 -1.78 4.00 18.85
N ASP A 271 -2.42 2.88 19.16
CA ASP A 271 -2.64 2.44 20.55
C ASP A 271 -1.49 1.65 21.13
N GLY A 272 -0.67 1.05 20.27
CA GLY A 272 0.46 0.22 20.68
C GLY A 272 1.25 -0.31 19.49
N GLY A 273 2.27 -1.11 19.80
CA GLY A 273 3.19 -1.67 18.81
C GLY A 273 4.64 -1.21 19.01
N ASP A 274 5.55 -1.83 18.27
CA ASP A 274 6.95 -1.43 18.11
C ASP A 274 7.13 -1.03 16.64
N ILE A 275 7.06 0.27 16.37
CA ILE A 275 7.00 0.86 15.03
C ILE A 275 8.30 1.61 14.77
N THR A 276 8.97 1.27 13.68
CA THR A 276 10.17 1.95 13.19
C THR A 276 9.97 2.36 11.74
N ILE A 277 10.25 3.63 11.44
CA ILE A 277 10.02 4.25 10.14
C ILE A 277 11.30 4.92 9.65
N TYR A 278 11.67 4.63 8.40
CA TYR A 278 12.76 5.27 7.67
C TYR A 278 12.21 5.90 6.38
N PRO A 279 11.50 7.04 6.48
CA PRO A 279 10.91 7.70 5.33
C PRO A 279 11.94 8.52 4.57
N THR A 280 11.58 8.95 3.37
CA THR A 280 12.31 10.00 2.64
C THR A 280 11.58 11.34 2.68
N ASP A 281 10.28 11.34 2.96
CA ASP A 281 9.46 12.49 3.31
C ASP A 281 8.92 12.33 4.74
N ASP A 282 7.62 12.47 4.98
CA ASP A 282 7.07 12.46 6.33
C ASP A 282 7.11 11.07 6.99
N GLY A 283 7.35 11.05 8.30
CA GLY A 283 7.26 9.80 9.07
C GLY A 283 5.82 9.32 9.23
N ILE A 284 4.93 10.22 9.64
CA ILE A 284 3.49 10.02 9.71
C ILE A 284 2.84 11.29 9.19
N ASN A 285 2.02 11.18 8.16
CA ASN A 285 1.30 12.29 7.55
C ASN A 285 -0.22 12.10 7.76
N ALA A 286 -0.85 13.10 8.36
CA ALA A 286 -2.30 13.22 8.39
C ALA A 286 -2.74 14.45 7.61
N ASN A 287 -2.96 14.24 6.31
CA ASN A 287 -3.55 15.20 5.41
C ASN A 287 -4.91 14.66 4.89
N GLY A 288 -5.79 15.56 4.45
CA GLY A 288 -7.13 15.23 3.93
C GLY A 288 -7.26 15.44 2.42
N GLY A 289 -6.14 15.33 1.68
CA GLY A 289 -6.13 15.65 0.25
C GLY A 289 -5.59 14.49 -0.57
N GLU A 290 -6.38 14.00 -1.53
CA GLU A 290 -5.87 13.03 -2.51
C GLU A 290 -4.66 13.61 -3.24
N ASN A 291 -3.51 12.95 -3.11
CA ASN A 291 -2.32 13.14 -3.93
C ASN A 291 -2.59 12.56 -5.33
N SER A 292 -3.58 13.11 -6.04
CA SER A 292 -3.90 12.72 -7.40
C SER A 292 -2.73 13.08 -8.31
N PHE A 293 -1.74 12.20 -8.43
CA PHE A 293 -0.86 12.06 -9.59
C PHE A 293 -1.66 11.53 -10.81
N GLY A 294 -2.81 12.16 -11.07
CA GLY A 294 -3.62 11.99 -12.26
C GLY A 294 -3.05 12.80 -13.41
N MET A 295 -2.40 12.12 -14.35
CA MET A 295 -2.23 12.46 -15.77
C MET A 295 -2.92 13.76 -16.26
N GLY A 296 -2.33 14.91 -15.94
CA GLY A 296 -2.70 16.24 -16.46
C GLY A 296 -1.97 16.56 -17.75
N GLY A 297 -2.20 15.75 -18.80
CA GLY A 297 -1.66 16.01 -20.14
C GLY A 297 -2.27 17.23 -20.81
N GLY A 298 -1.74 18.43 -20.54
CA GLY A 298 -2.03 19.69 -21.24
C GLY A 298 -0.82 20.18 -22.03
N PRO A 299 -0.95 20.52 -23.33
CA PRO A 299 0.20 20.64 -24.22
C PRO A 299 0.89 22.01 -24.13
N GLY A 300 2.13 22.01 -23.63
CA GLY A 300 3.12 23.02 -24.02
C GLY A 300 4.04 23.51 -22.91
N GLY A 301 5.31 23.12 -22.98
CA GLY A 301 6.39 23.92 -22.37
C GLY A 301 7.61 23.17 -21.90
N GLY A 302 8.55 22.88 -22.81
CA GLY A 302 9.99 23.00 -22.54
C GLY A 302 10.65 21.96 -21.62
N MET A 303 11.31 20.99 -22.26
CA MET A 303 12.29 20.07 -21.69
C MET A 303 13.31 20.73 -20.74
N GLY A 304 13.40 20.18 -19.52
CA GLY A 304 14.54 20.31 -18.62
C GLY A 304 14.79 18.97 -17.91
N MET A 305 15.61 18.11 -18.52
CA MET A 305 16.03 16.83 -17.94
C MET A 305 17.11 17.04 -16.85
N SER A 306 17.04 16.21 -15.81
CA SER A 306 18.13 15.87 -14.88
C SER A 306 18.03 14.35 -14.57
N PRO A 307 19.11 13.68 -14.15
CA PRO A 307 19.88 12.79 -15.01
C PRO A 307 19.58 11.30 -14.78
N GLU A 308 19.54 10.55 -15.88
CA GLU A 308 19.43 9.09 -15.93
C GLU A 308 20.62 8.40 -15.21
N MET A 309 20.31 7.47 -14.30
CA MET A 309 21.22 6.39 -13.92
C MET A 309 21.25 5.35 -15.04
N GLN A 310 22.45 5.16 -15.57
CA GLN A 310 22.75 4.37 -16.76
C GLN A 310 23.05 2.92 -16.36
N PHE A 311 22.12 1.99 -16.62
CA PHE A 311 22.44 0.56 -16.70
C PHE A 311 22.81 0.21 -18.14
N ASP A 312 24.06 -0.20 -18.32
CA ASP A 312 24.68 -0.54 -19.60
C ASP A 312 24.34 -2.00 -19.96
N ALA A 313 23.52 -2.19 -21.00
CA ALA A 313 23.34 -3.47 -21.66
C ALA A 313 23.51 -3.31 -23.18
N GLN A 314 24.75 -3.48 -23.63
CA GLN A 314 25.09 -3.62 -25.04
C GLN A 314 24.46 -4.88 -25.67
N LYS A 315 23.66 -4.68 -26.73
CA LYS A 315 23.78 -5.33 -28.05
C LYS A 315 22.66 -4.82 -28.96
N SER A 316 22.92 -4.01 -29.98
CA SER A 316 23.58 -4.31 -31.26
C SER A 316 22.55 -4.43 -32.39
N ALA A 317 22.86 -3.74 -33.50
CA ALA A 317 22.16 -3.65 -34.79
C ALA A 317 20.90 -2.74 -34.78
N GLY A 318 20.69 -1.81 -35.69
CA GLY A 318 21.44 -1.39 -36.87
C GLY A 318 20.67 -0.24 -37.53
N GLU A 319 21.42 0.81 -37.85
CA GLU A 319 21.20 1.89 -38.82
C GLU A 319 19.94 1.91 -39.71
N GLN A 320 19.36 3.13 -39.77
CA GLN A 320 18.97 3.92 -40.98
C GLN A 320 17.89 3.32 -41.90
N ASP A 321 16.95 4.05 -42.49
CA ASP A 321 16.91 5.46 -42.85
C ASP A 321 15.51 5.81 -43.41
N THR A 322 15.24 7.11 -43.50
CA THR A 322 14.30 7.81 -44.41
C THR A 322 12.78 7.58 -44.22
N ALA A 323 12.00 8.58 -43.81
CA ALA A 323 11.67 9.89 -44.42
C ALA A 323 10.52 9.84 -45.45
N GLY A 324 9.55 10.75 -45.23
CA GLY A 324 8.65 11.30 -46.25
C GLY A 324 7.18 10.92 -46.07
N THR A 325 6.32 11.74 -45.45
CA THR A 325 5.55 12.85 -46.08
C THR A 325 4.63 12.32 -47.21
N ASN A 326 3.33 12.59 -47.33
CA ASN A 326 2.41 13.59 -46.80
C ASN A 326 1.01 13.29 -47.40
N GLU A 327 0.00 14.06 -46.98
CA GLU A 327 -1.25 14.39 -47.70
C GLU A 327 -2.52 13.55 -47.45
N SER A 328 -3.33 14.13 -46.57
CA SER A 328 -4.79 14.22 -46.51
C SER A 328 -5.61 14.06 -47.80
N VAL A 329 -6.79 13.41 -47.70
CA VAL A 329 -8.06 13.96 -48.22
C VAL A 329 -9.27 13.41 -47.44
N ALA A 330 -10.34 14.21 -47.44
CA ALA A 330 -11.47 14.25 -46.52
C ALA A 330 -12.68 13.34 -46.85
N ASP A 331 -13.46 13.06 -45.80
CA ASP A 331 -14.93 13.18 -45.64
C ASP A 331 -15.89 12.46 -46.63
N ALA A 332 -16.69 11.51 -46.12
CA ALA A 332 -18.16 11.59 -46.07
C ALA A 332 -18.85 10.25 -45.69
N ALA A 333 -19.55 10.28 -44.55
CA ALA A 333 -20.86 9.70 -44.22
C ALA A 333 -21.23 8.23 -44.59
N ALA A 334 -21.57 7.43 -43.57
CA ALA A 334 -22.96 7.02 -43.27
C ALA A 334 -23.01 5.83 -42.28
N THR A 335 -23.75 6.00 -41.18
CA THR A 335 -24.21 4.95 -40.26
C THR A 335 -25.31 4.07 -40.88
N PRO A 336 -25.58 2.89 -40.29
CA PRO A 336 -26.86 2.77 -39.59
C PRO A 336 -26.77 2.12 -38.21
N GLU A 337 -27.64 2.62 -37.33
CA GLU A 337 -27.93 2.19 -35.96
C GLU A 337 -28.57 0.79 -35.86
N ARG A 338 -28.46 0.12 -34.68
CA ARG A 338 -29.58 0.00 -33.72
C ARG A 338 -29.31 -0.86 -32.46
N THR A 339 -29.57 -0.23 -31.30
CA THR A 339 -30.38 -0.66 -30.13
C THR A 339 -29.97 -1.90 -29.30
N GLY A 340 -30.04 -1.89 -27.97
CA GLY A 340 -30.64 -0.89 -27.09
C GLY A 340 -30.45 -1.19 -25.60
N MET A 341 -30.32 -0.10 -24.86
CA MET A 341 -30.37 0.01 -23.41
C MET A 341 -31.84 0.06 -22.98
N ARG A 342 -32.20 -0.65 -21.90
CA ARG A 342 -33.49 -0.47 -21.21
C ARG A 342 -33.30 -0.34 -19.72
N THR A 343 -34.01 0.66 -19.22
CA THR A 343 -34.05 1.27 -17.90
C THR A 343 -35.00 0.56 -16.93
N SER A 344 -34.85 0.88 -15.64
CA SER A 344 -35.87 0.70 -14.59
C SER A 344 -36.22 2.07 -13.97
N PRO A 345 -37.41 2.24 -13.34
CA PRO A 345 -38.26 3.40 -13.60
C PRO A 345 -38.19 4.52 -12.55
N GLN A 346 -38.30 5.76 -13.05
CA GLN A 346 -38.58 6.96 -12.25
C GLN A 346 -40.07 7.10 -11.93
N VAL A 347 -40.37 7.43 -10.67
CA VAL A 347 -41.65 7.98 -10.22
C VAL A 347 -41.61 9.49 -10.38
N GLN A 348 -42.55 10.04 -11.15
CA GLN A 348 -42.71 11.47 -11.42
C GLN A 348 -43.06 12.25 -10.14
N LYS A 349 -42.47 13.43 -9.97
CA LYS A 349 -42.93 14.46 -9.03
C LYS A 349 -43.20 15.74 -9.82
N ASP A 350 -44.46 16.18 -9.77
CA ASP A 350 -44.97 17.40 -10.38
C ASP A 350 -44.35 18.66 -9.74
N GLU A 351 -44.09 19.67 -10.56
CA GLU A 351 -43.67 21.01 -10.15
C GLU A 351 -44.85 21.82 -9.58
N ASN A 352 -44.74 22.29 -8.33
CA ASN A 352 -45.27 23.60 -7.93
C ASN A 352 -44.69 24.09 -6.59
N THR A 353 -44.08 25.28 -6.62
CA THR A 353 -44.02 26.35 -5.58
C THR A 353 -43.74 25.97 -4.11
N GLU A 354 -42.58 26.35 -3.57
CA GLU A 354 -42.32 27.57 -2.77
C GLU A 354 -40.90 27.49 -2.18
N SER A 355 -40.24 28.64 -2.06
CA SER A 355 -38.91 28.80 -1.50
C SER A 355 -38.83 28.36 -0.04
N ALA A 356 -37.97 27.38 0.25
CA ALA A 356 -37.42 27.15 1.57
C ALA A 356 -35.90 27.06 1.43
N SER A 357 -35.21 27.92 2.16
CA SER A 357 -33.77 27.88 2.40
C SER A 357 -33.41 26.56 3.07
N ASP A 358 -32.66 25.70 2.40
CA ASP A 358 -31.90 24.65 3.09
C ASP A 358 -30.68 25.31 3.74
N SER A 359 -30.83 25.52 5.03
CA SER A 359 -29.77 25.75 6.00
C SER A 359 -29.12 24.41 6.34
N ASP A 360 -27.79 24.43 6.32
CA ASP A 360 -26.88 23.64 7.16
C ASP A 360 -26.91 22.12 6.95
N ASN A 361 -26.13 21.67 5.95
CA ASN A 361 -25.32 20.46 6.13
C ASN A 361 -23.97 20.93 6.69
N GLU A 362 -23.82 20.92 8.02
CA GLU A 362 -22.51 20.82 8.64
C GLU A 362 -22.07 19.37 8.40
N ASP A 363 -21.34 19.11 7.30
CA ASP A 363 -20.34 18.05 7.35
C ASP A 363 -19.33 18.57 8.38
N ASP A 364 -19.27 17.92 9.54
CA ASP A 364 -18.11 18.05 10.41
C ASP A 364 -16.94 17.48 9.59
N ASP A 365 -16.24 18.33 8.82
CA ASP A 365 -14.93 17.99 8.26
C ASP A 365 -14.08 17.55 9.46
N VAL A 366 -13.91 16.25 9.62
CA VAL A 366 -13.06 15.68 10.67
C VAL A 366 -11.67 16.21 10.37
N GLN A 367 -11.18 17.11 11.22
CA GLN A 367 -9.85 17.67 11.02
C GLN A 367 -8.84 16.52 11.05
N PRO A 368 -7.89 16.48 10.10
CA PRO A 368 -6.86 15.46 10.11
C PRO A 368 -6.19 15.38 11.47
N THR A 369 -6.01 14.16 12.00
CA THR A 369 -5.55 13.97 13.37
C THR A 369 -4.65 12.76 13.50
N ILE A 370 -3.54 12.95 14.20
CA ILE A 370 -2.66 11.86 14.64
C ILE A 370 -2.78 11.69 16.14
N THR A 371 -3.18 10.50 16.58
CA THR A 371 -3.30 10.14 18.00
C THR A 371 -2.36 8.98 18.34
N ILE A 372 -1.47 9.17 19.32
CA ILE A 372 -0.59 8.13 19.86
C ILE A 372 -0.95 7.89 21.32
N ASN A 373 -1.64 6.77 21.59
CA ASN A 373 -2.04 6.37 22.93
C ASN A 373 -0.99 5.48 23.63
N GLY A 374 -0.13 4.81 22.88
CA GLY A 374 0.85 3.88 23.43
C GLY A 374 1.87 3.35 22.42
N GLY A 375 2.62 2.33 22.84
CA GLY A 375 3.64 1.69 21.99
C GLY A 375 4.98 2.44 21.94
N THR A 376 5.82 2.05 20.99
CA THR A 376 7.06 2.73 20.62
C THR A 376 6.96 3.15 19.16
N VAL A 377 7.17 4.44 18.90
CA VAL A 377 7.24 5.01 17.56
C VAL A 377 8.62 5.62 17.38
N MET A 378 9.39 5.10 16.43
CA MET A 378 10.73 5.55 16.11
C MET A 378 10.80 5.99 14.65
N ILE A 379 11.07 7.27 14.42
CA ILE A 379 11.15 7.87 13.09
C ILE A 379 12.56 8.44 12.92
N ILE A 380 13.26 7.98 11.89
CA ILE A 380 14.59 8.48 11.54
C ILE A 380 14.60 8.80 10.04
N ASN A 381 14.61 10.08 9.71
CA ASN A 381 14.69 10.53 8.32
C ASN A 381 16.07 11.15 8.03
N GLU A 382 16.93 10.39 7.34
CA GLU A 382 18.30 10.80 7.01
C GLU A 382 18.37 11.72 5.77
N THR A 383 17.33 11.78 4.94
CA THR A 383 17.40 12.32 3.57
C THR A 383 16.36 13.40 3.25
N GLY A 384 15.30 13.50 4.05
CA GLY A 384 14.17 14.38 3.80
C GLY A 384 14.54 15.86 3.86
N MET A 385 13.91 16.61 2.98
CA MET A 385 14.02 18.06 2.86
C MET A 385 12.60 18.60 2.75
N ASP A 386 12.20 19.47 3.67
CA ASP A 386 10.76 19.81 3.84
C ASP A 386 9.94 18.59 4.23
N ALA A 387 10.54 17.77 5.11
CA ALA A 387 10.00 16.50 5.57
C ALA A 387 9.96 16.50 7.09
N ASP A 388 8.81 16.13 7.63
CA ASP A 388 8.48 16.21 9.03
C ASP A 388 8.43 14.82 9.68
N GLY A 389 8.49 14.82 11.00
CA GLY A 389 8.47 13.59 11.77
C GLY A 389 7.06 13.05 11.84
N ILE A 390 6.20 13.91 12.35
CA ILE A 390 4.77 13.70 12.50
C ILE A 390 4.15 15.00 12.00
N ASP A 391 3.51 14.95 10.83
CA ASP A 391 2.81 16.07 10.21
C ASP A 391 1.31 15.82 10.26
N SER A 392 0.55 16.82 10.70
CA SER A 392 -0.90 16.78 10.61
C SER A 392 -1.45 18.15 10.23
N ASN A 393 -2.27 18.22 9.19
CA ASN A 393 -3.01 19.44 8.85
C ASN A 393 -4.08 19.86 9.90
N GLY A 394 -4.26 19.06 10.96
CA GLY A 394 -5.06 19.39 12.13
C GLY A 394 -4.29 19.15 13.44
N GLY A 395 -4.62 18.10 14.18
CA GLY A 395 -4.13 17.89 15.55
C GLY A 395 -3.12 16.75 15.72
N ILE A 396 -2.15 16.95 16.61
CA ILE A 396 -1.30 15.87 17.13
C ILE A 396 -1.62 15.66 18.61
N ILE A 397 -1.96 14.42 18.99
CA ILE A 397 -2.31 14.08 20.37
C ILE A 397 -1.49 12.87 20.83
N ILE A 398 -0.55 13.10 21.76
CA ILE A 398 0.29 12.05 22.34
C ILE A 398 -0.17 11.80 23.78
N ASN A 399 -0.94 10.73 23.99
CA ASN A 399 -1.46 10.33 25.30
C ASN A 399 -0.55 9.36 26.05
N GLY A 400 0.38 8.69 25.37
CA GLY A 400 1.27 7.72 25.99
C GLY A 400 2.32 7.15 25.03
N GLY A 401 3.03 6.13 25.49
CA GLY A 401 4.06 5.43 24.70
C GLY A 401 5.44 6.10 24.76
N THR A 402 6.32 5.68 23.86
CA THR A 402 7.64 6.27 23.63
C THR A 402 7.74 6.74 22.19
N VAL A 403 7.80 8.05 21.98
CA VAL A 403 7.93 8.68 20.66
C VAL A 403 9.34 9.23 20.52
N PHE A 404 10.04 8.80 19.48
CA PHE A 404 11.34 9.31 19.11
C PHE A 404 11.36 9.69 17.65
N VAL A 405 11.65 10.95 17.39
CA VAL A 405 11.81 11.50 16.05
C VAL A 405 13.20 12.08 15.96
N SER A 406 13.94 11.72 14.91
CA SER A 406 15.20 12.36 14.56
C SER A 406 15.19 12.65 13.07
N LEU A 407 15.14 13.94 12.73
CA LEU A 407 15.23 14.45 11.36
C LEU A 407 16.55 15.22 11.19
N SER A 408 16.89 15.55 9.94
CA SER A 408 17.92 16.55 9.69
C SER A 408 17.48 17.92 10.21
N GLY A 409 18.30 18.58 11.02
CA GLY A 409 18.04 19.91 11.57
C GLY A 409 18.17 21.07 10.57
N SER A 410 18.34 20.77 9.29
CA SER A 410 18.43 21.73 8.20
C SER A 410 17.07 22.02 7.59
N GLY A 411 16.83 23.28 7.21
CA GLY A 411 15.59 23.63 6.50
C GLY A 411 14.36 23.59 7.41
N PRO A 412 13.18 23.43 6.81
CA PRO A 412 11.88 23.41 7.50
C PRO A 412 11.45 22.07 8.12
N ASN A 413 12.35 21.11 8.33
CA ASN A 413 12.00 19.77 8.84
C ASN A 413 11.57 19.81 10.33
N ASN A 414 10.29 19.96 10.62
CA ASN A 414 9.71 19.98 11.95
C ASN A 414 9.54 18.56 12.51
N ALA A 415 9.97 18.35 13.74
CA ALA A 415 9.82 17.03 14.38
C ALA A 415 8.34 16.70 14.69
N LEU A 416 7.55 17.74 14.96
CA LEU A 416 6.10 17.71 15.16
C LEU A 416 5.57 18.96 14.45
N ASP A 417 4.85 18.78 13.35
CA ASP A 417 4.19 19.84 12.58
C ASP A 417 2.69 19.63 12.65
N TYR A 418 1.93 20.66 13.02
CA TYR A 418 0.48 20.54 13.14
C TYR A 418 -0.21 21.78 12.60
N GLY A 419 -1.41 21.63 12.05
CA GLY A 419 -2.16 22.71 11.42
C GLY A 419 -2.71 23.72 12.43
N SER A 420 -1.86 24.45 13.16
CA SER A 420 -2.26 25.47 14.12
C SER A 420 -3.01 26.63 13.46
N GLU A 421 -2.73 26.89 12.17
CA GLU A 421 -3.48 27.80 11.32
C GLU A 421 -4.93 27.36 11.09
N ASN A 422 -5.21 26.06 11.20
CA ASN A 422 -6.52 25.44 11.03
C ASN A 422 -7.21 25.20 12.38
N GLY A 423 -6.63 25.66 13.49
CA GLY A 423 -7.13 25.45 14.84
C GLY A 423 -6.71 24.13 15.47
N GLY A 424 -5.80 23.41 14.82
CA GLY A 424 -5.13 22.24 15.36
C GLY A 424 -4.34 22.53 16.62
N THR A 425 -4.06 21.48 17.40
CA THR A 425 -3.23 21.55 18.60
C THR A 425 -2.27 20.38 18.65
N CYS A 426 -1.02 20.61 19.06
CA CYS A 426 -0.10 19.55 19.48
C CYS A 426 -0.15 19.37 21.01
N GLN A 427 -0.85 18.34 21.48
CA GLN A 427 -1.00 18.02 22.90
C GLN A 427 -0.13 16.83 23.30
N ILE A 428 0.68 17.01 24.35
CA ILE A 428 1.43 15.91 24.98
C ILE A 428 0.84 15.66 26.38
N ASN A 429 0.04 14.61 26.48
CA ASN A 429 -0.72 14.25 27.68
C ASN A 429 -0.07 13.13 28.49
N GLY A 430 0.85 12.37 27.90
CA GLY A 430 1.56 11.29 28.57
C GLY A 430 2.70 10.70 27.74
N GLY A 431 3.48 9.81 28.35
CA GLY A 431 4.55 9.06 27.65
C GLY A 431 5.88 9.80 27.60
N THR A 432 6.86 9.22 26.90
CA THR A 432 8.19 9.81 26.73
C THR A 432 8.34 10.30 25.30
N VAL A 433 8.65 11.59 25.12
CA VAL A 433 8.83 12.21 23.79
C VAL A 433 10.23 12.81 23.71
N ILE A 434 10.98 12.42 22.68
CA ILE A 434 12.20 13.10 22.24
C ILE A 434 12.04 13.33 20.73
N ALA A 435 11.64 14.53 20.34
CA ALA A 435 11.44 14.91 18.95
C ALA A 435 12.53 15.92 18.55
N CYS A 436 13.34 15.58 17.55
CA CYS A 436 14.51 16.35 17.14
C CYS A 436 14.41 16.69 15.66
N GLY A 437 14.53 17.98 15.34
CA GLY A 437 14.40 18.48 13.96
C GLY A 437 14.96 19.88 13.78
N GLY A 438 14.46 20.56 12.76
CA GLY A 438 14.71 21.95 12.40
C GLY A 438 14.02 22.93 13.35
N SER A 439 14.62 24.11 13.52
CA SER A 439 14.01 25.23 14.26
C SER A 439 13.27 26.24 13.36
N THR A 440 13.24 26.01 12.05
CA THR A 440 12.61 26.91 11.08
C THR A 440 11.14 26.53 10.97
N MET A 441 10.22 27.49 11.13
CA MET A 441 8.77 27.22 11.22
C MET A 441 8.38 26.31 12.39
N LEU A 442 9.25 26.23 13.40
CA LEU A 442 8.99 25.46 14.61
C LEU A 442 7.77 26.00 15.34
N GLU A 443 6.85 25.09 15.64
CA GLU A 443 5.70 25.35 16.47
C GLU A 443 5.90 24.88 17.91
N GLU A 444 5.16 25.50 18.82
CA GLU A 444 5.22 25.16 20.24
C GLU A 444 4.16 24.10 20.59
N VAL A 445 4.46 23.29 21.61
CA VAL A 445 3.48 22.36 22.21
C VAL A 445 2.35 23.18 22.83
N SER A 446 1.11 22.72 22.67
CA SER A 446 -0.08 23.43 23.15
C SER A 446 -0.13 23.49 24.69
N ALA A 447 -0.42 24.68 25.23
CA ALA A 447 -0.34 24.98 26.67
C ALA A 447 -1.33 24.19 27.55
N ASP A 448 -2.37 23.61 26.96
CA ASP A 448 -3.35 22.75 27.61
C ASP A 448 -2.90 21.28 27.71
N SER A 449 -1.68 20.95 27.25
CA SER A 449 -1.05 19.64 27.42
C SER A 449 -1.13 19.08 28.85
N GLY A 450 -1.39 17.79 28.94
CA GLY A 450 -1.53 17.04 30.19
C GLY A 450 -0.21 16.86 30.95
N GLN A 451 0.92 16.80 30.24
CA GLN A 451 2.24 16.50 30.79
C GLN A 451 3.22 17.68 30.63
N CYS A 452 4.26 17.73 31.46
CA CYS A 452 5.31 18.73 31.33
C CYS A 452 6.15 18.49 30.06
N SER A 453 6.31 19.52 29.22
CA SER A 453 7.00 19.44 27.93
C SER A 453 7.86 20.68 27.70
N LEU A 454 9.05 20.48 27.13
CA LEU A 454 10.00 21.54 26.82
C LEU A 454 10.24 21.59 25.30
N VAL A 455 10.04 22.75 24.70
CA VAL A 455 10.55 23.07 23.36
C VAL A 455 11.83 23.89 23.51
N TYR A 456 12.94 23.38 23.02
CA TYR A 456 14.27 23.95 23.23
C TYR A 456 15.03 24.12 21.92
N VAL A 457 15.39 25.36 21.61
CA VAL A 457 16.33 25.72 20.54
C VAL A 457 17.69 26.00 21.19
N PRO A 458 18.66 25.07 21.13
CA PRO A 458 19.98 25.30 21.71
C PRO A 458 20.72 26.43 20.97
N GLU A 459 21.58 27.17 21.67
CA GLU A 459 22.40 28.22 21.06
C GLU A 459 23.36 27.67 19.99
N GLU A 460 23.77 26.42 20.15
CA GLU A 460 24.55 25.64 19.19
C GLU A 460 23.78 24.37 18.83
N SER A 461 23.68 24.04 17.54
CA SER A 461 23.01 22.82 17.08
C SER A 461 23.55 21.58 17.79
N ALA A 462 22.64 20.68 18.17
CA ALA A 462 23.03 19.35 18.63
C ALA A 462 23.52 18.57 17.41
N VAL A 463 24.80 18.19 17.38
CA VAL A 463 25.36 17.46 16.22
C VAL A 463 24.94 15.99 16.24
N ALA A 464 24.97 15.33 15.07
CA ALA A 464 24.77 13.88 14.97
C ALA A 464 25.65 13.10 15.96
N GLY A 465 25.07 12.10 16.63
CA GLY A 465 25.69 11.29 17.68
C GLY A 465 25.73 11.97 19.05
N SER A 466 25.11 13.15 19.23
CA SER A 466 25.02 13.79 20.55
C SER A 466 24.08 13.00 21.46
N ILE A 467 24.36 12.99 22.76
CA ILE A 467 23.43 12.51 23.79
C ILE A 467 22.67 13.71 24.34
N VAL A 468 21.36 13.72 24.15
CA VAL A 468 20.44 14.70 24.75
C VAL A 468 19.89 14.11 26.04
N SER A 469 20.04 14.85 27.15
CA SER A 469 19.57 14.42 28.47
C SER A 469 18.81 15.53 29.20
N ILE A 470 17.85 15.13 30.03
CA ILE A 470 17.32 15.96 31.11
C ILE A 470 17.76 15.35 32.44
N LEU A 471 18.36 16.17 33.30
CA LEU A 471 18.75 15.82 34.65
C LEU A 471 17.86 16.55 35.65
N SER A 472 17.48 15.89 36.73
CA SER A 472 16.78 16.51 37.87
C SER A 472 17.71 17.49 38.62
N GLY A 473 17.15 18.29 39.53
CA GLY A 473 17.95 19.18 40.39
C GLY A 473 18.95 18.46 41.32
N SER A 474 18.84 17.13 41.50
CA SER A 474 19.83 16.30 42.20
C SER A 474 20.93 15.75 41.28
N GLY A 475 20.80 15.93 39.96
CA GLY A 475 21.69 15.39 38.94
C GLY A 475 21.33 13.98 38.46
N GLU A 476 20.17 13.45 38.82
CA GLU A 476 19.68 12.14 38.34
C GLU A 476 19.10 12.27 36.93
N THR A 477 19.38 11.30 36.06
CA THR A 477 18.85 11.27 34.69
C THR A 477 17.35 10.98 34.68
N VAL A 478 16.58 11.90 34.11
CA VAL A 478 15.13 11.79 33.87
C VAL A 478 14.85 11.26 32.47
N LEU A 479 15.65 11.70 31.51
CA LEU A 479 15.54 11.36 30.10
C LEU A 479 16.94 11.40 29.51
N SER A 480 17.30 10.43 28.66
CA SER A 480 18.60 10.43 27.97
C SER A 480 18.52 9.59 26.70
N ARG A 481 18.95 10.16 25.57
CA ARG A 481 19.05 9.43 24.30
C ARG A 481 20.10 10.01 23.38
N GLU A 482 20.76 9.13 22.63
CA GLU A 482 21.61 9.52 21.50
C GLU A 482 20.74 9.89 20.29
N ILE A 483 20.99 11.05 19.69
CA ILE A 483 20.33 11.49 18.45
C ILE A 483 21.22 11.15 17.25
N PRO A 484 20.73 10.38 16.26
CA PRO A 484 21.54 9.97 15.12
C PRO A 484 21.82 11.11 14.13
N LEU A 485 21.00 12.16 14.12
CA LEU A 485 21.09 13.28 13.19
C LEU A 485 21.36 14.61 13.91
N GLU A 486 21.85 15.61 13.17
CA GLU A 486 21.95 16.97 13.68
C GLU A 486 20.55 17.55 13.91
N ALA A 487 20.34 18.29 15.00
CA ALA A 487 19.08 18.96 15.31
C ALA A 487 19.30 20.41 15.77
N THR A 488 18.42 21.30 15.34
CA THR A 488 18.39 22.72 15.76
C THR A 488 17.22 23.02 16.69
N ALA A 489 16.25 22.12 16.81
CA ALA A 489 15.19 22.17 17.81
C ALA A 489 14.95 20.79 18.46
N LEU A 490 14.55 20.82 19.73
CA LEU A 490 14.28 19.65 20.55
C LEU A 490 12.94 19.84 21.27
N THR A 491 12.00 18.90 21.09
CA THR A 491 10.80 18.77 21.92
C THR A 491 10.97 17.58 22.86
N LEU A 492 11.02 17.85 24.16
CA LEU A 492 11.33 16.88 25.20
C LEU A 492 10.18 16.78 26.21
N SER A 493 9.68 15.58 26.47
CA SER A 493 8.64 15.33 27.47
C SER A 493 8.86 13.98 28.16
N SER A 494 8.53 13.89 29.45
CA SER A 494 8.63 12.67 30.23
C SER A 494 7.61 12.72 31.38
N PRO A 495 7.02 11.57 31.79
CA PRO A 495 6.12 11.51 32.94
C PRO A 495 6.80 11.85 34.26
N GLU A 496 8.13 11.87 34.29
CA GLU A 496 8.94 12.23 35.46
C GLU A 496 9.23 13.74 35.58
N LEU A 497 8.82 14.54 34.59
CA LEU A 497 8.86 16.01 34.66
C LEU A 497 7.67 16.54 35.47
N GLU A 498 7.95 17.34 36.49
CA GLU A 498 6.94 17.90 37.39
C GLU A 498 6.90 19.43 37.32
N GLN A 499 5.68 19.99 37.28
CA GLN A 499 5.48 21.43 37.37
C GLN A 499 6.00 21.98 38.71
N GLY A 500 6.72 23.09 38.66
CA GLY A 500 7.34 23.77 39.80
C GLY A 500 8.74 23.27 40.14
N GLN A 501 9.28 22.28 39.43
CA GLN A 501 10.64 21.80 39.60
C GLN A 501 11.61 22.39 38.57
N THR A 502 12.89 22.42 38.94
CA THR A 502 14.00 22.83 38.09
C THR A 502 14.80 21.62 37.61
N TYR A 503 15.14 21.62 36.33
CA TYR A 503 15.91 20.59 35.65
C TYR A 503 17.06 21.21 34.85
N THR A 504 18.03 20.38 34.47
CA THR A 504 19.12 20.76 33.57
C THR A 504 19.04 19.94 32.29
N VAL A 505 18.91 20.60 31.14
CA VAL A 505 19.09 19.98 29.83
C VAL A 505 20.59 19.95 29.52
N VAL A 506 21.07 18.79 29.08
CA VAL A 506 22.48 18.56 28.72
C VAL A 506 22.54 17.98 27.31
N ILE A 507 23.32 18.60 26.43
CA ILE A 507 23.68 18.06 25.12
C ILE A 507 25.18 17.75 25.17
N SER A 508 25.50 16.46 25.16
CA SER A 508 26.87 15.95 25.20
C SER A 508 27.28 15.45 23.82
N SER A 509 28.35 15.98 23.25
CA SER A 509 28.90 15.54 21.96
C SER A 509 30.36 15.12 22.11
N GLU A 510 30.79 14.10 21.38
CA GLU A 510 32.18 13.63 21.45
C GLU A 510 33.18 14.77 21.12
N GLY A 511 34.13 15.00 22.03
CA GLY A 511 35.20 15.98 21.84
C GLY A 511 34.78 17.46 21.98
N LYS A 512 33.55 17.74 22.41
CA LYS A 512 33.07 19.10 22.75
C LYS A 512 32.78 19.22 24.25
N GLU A 513 32.73 20.45 24.76
CA GLU A 513 32.19 20.70 26.11
C GLU A 513 30.66 20.53 26.07
N ASP A 514 30.08 20.02 27.15
CA ASP A 514 28.64 19.83 27.26
C ASP A 514 27.91 21.18 27.20
N VAL A 515 26.89 21.28 26.35
CA VAL A 515 25.96 22.41 26.37
C VAL A 515 24.94 22.15 27.49
N THR A 516 24.87 23.05 28.46
CA THR A 516 24.00 22.92 29.62
C THR A 516 23.04 24.10 29.73
N THR A 517 21.77 23.84 30.03
CA THR A 517 20.75 24.88 30.18
C THR A 517 19.79 24.49 31.30
N GLU A 518 19.57 25.40 32.25
CA GLU A 518 18.59 25.19 33.31
C GLU A 518 17.19 25.60 32.85
N VAL A 519 16.18 24.80 33.21
CA VAL A 519 14.77 25.07 32.95
C VAL A 519 13.97 24.85 34.23
N THR A 520 13.04 25.75 34.53
CA THR A 520 12.05 25.56 35.61
C THR A 520 10.68 25.48 34.98
N PHE A 521 9.93 24.42 35.27
CA PHE A 521 8.58 24.22 34.73
C PHE A 521 7.54 25.01 35.54
N ASP A 522 7.55 26.34 35.44
CA ASP A 522 6.55 27.20 36.11
C ASP A 522 5.13 26.89 35.63
N GLU A 523 5.01 26.56 34.35
CA GLU A 523 3.85 25.99 33.67
C GLU A 523 4.23 24.63 33.06
N LYS A 524 3.24 23.83 32.66
CA LYS A 524 3.50 22.49 32.09
C LYS A 524 4.31 22.57 30.80
N VAL A 525 4.01 23.52 29.92
CA VAL A 525 4.80 23.73 28.70
C VAL A 525 5.79 24.85 28.94
N GLN A 526 7.06 24.62 28.58
CA GLN A 526 8.13 25.60 28.60
C GLN A 526 8.79 25.70 27.22
N SER A 527 9.22 26.90 26.86
CA SER A 527 9.93 27.16 25.61
C SER A 527 11.19 27.98 25.89
N ILE A 528 12.32 27.55 25.33
CA ILE A 528 13.62 28.22 25.49
C ILE A 528 14.17 28.56 24.10
N ASN A 529 14.51 29.84 23.90
CA ASN A 529 15.08 30.39 22.66
C ASN A 529 14.24 30.17 21.39
N VAL A 530 12.96 29.83 21.53
CA VAL A 530 12.02 29.83 20.41
C VAL A 530 11.78 31.28 20.01
N SER A 531 12.38 31.74 18.91
CA SER A 531 12.17 33.09 18.42
C SER A 531 10.77 33.17 17.82
N GLY A 532 9.83 33.71 18.60
CA GLY A 532 8.42 33.75 18.23
C GLY A 532 8.18 34.35 16.85
N ASN A 533 7.85 33.50 15.88
CA ASN A 533 6.76 33.85 15.00
C ASN A 533 5.51 33.69 15.87
N ALA A 534 5.10 34.77 16.52
CA ALA A 534 3.85 34.78 17.27
C ALA A 534 2.72 34.50 16.26
N GLY A 535 2.43 33.23 16.05
CA GLY A 535 1.22 32.75 15.40
C GLY A 535 0.04 33.43 16.07
N PHE A 536 -0.90 33.87 15.24
CA PHE A 536 -2.08 34.64 15.62
C PHE A 536 -3.10 33.81 16.44
N GLY A 537 -2.68 33.02 17.44
CA GLY A 537 -3.54 32.17 18.28
C GLY A 537 -3.81 32.69 19.70
N GLY A 538 -3.06 33.68 20.20
CA GLY A 538 -3.16 34.14 21.59
C GLY A 538 -4.09 35.33 21.82
N ARG A 539 -5.40 35.21 21.60
CA ARG A 539 -6.35 36.29 21.94
C ARG A 539 -6.76 36.23 23.41
N ALA A 540 -5.96 36.81 24.32
CA ALA A 540 -6.40 37.12 25.68
C ALA A 540 -5.89 38.50 26.18
N GLN A 541 -6.80 39.47 26.06
CA GLN A 541 -7.12 40.45 27.10
C GLN A 541 -6.14 41.61 27.39
N MET A 542 -6.19 42.64 26.55
CA MET A 542 -5.88 44.02 26.98
C MET A 542 -7.17 44.80 27.21
N GLY A 543 -7.31 45.28 28.45
CA GLY A 543 -8.45 45.99 28.98
C GLY A 543 -8.77 47.30 28.26
N GLY A 544 -10.06 47.60 28.21
CA GLY A 544 -10.60 48.77 27.54
C GLY A 544 -10.19 50.11 28.18
N VAL A 545 -9.99 51.08 27.29
CA VAL A 545 -10.24 52.50 27.55
C VAL A 545 -10.98 53.06 26.33
N PRO A 546 -12.09 53.81 26.50
CA PRO A 546 -12.92 54.30 25.39
C PRO A 546 -12.47 55.69 24.92
N PHE A 547 -13.20 56.26 23.94
CA PHE A 547 -13.10 57.56 23.25
C PHE A 547 -12.41 57.46 21.88
N GLY A 548 -12.98 57.89 20.74
CA GLY A 548 -14.24 58.58 20.41
C GLY A 548 -14.23 58.93 18.91
N GLU A 549 -15.41 59.01 18.29
CA GLU A 549 -15.69 59.23 16.86
C GLU A 549 -14.92 60.39 16.19
N ALA A 550 -14.56 60.22 14.90
CA ALA A 550 -14.95 61.16 13.84
C ALA A 550 -14.64 60.60 12.42
N ASP A 551 -15.65 60.73 11.55
CA ASP A 551 -15.67 60.45 10.12
C ASP A 551 -14.67 61.29 9.30
N GLY A 552 -14.30 60.80 8.11
CA GLY A 552 -13.70 61.64 7.06
C GLY A 552 -13.15 60.87 5.85
N ALA A 553 -13.88 60.95 4.75
CA ALA A 553 -13.53 60.39 3.45
C ALA A 553 -12.46 61.20 2.68
N ALA A 554 -11.90 60.51 1.66
CA ALA A 554 -11.36 60.99 0.38
C ALA A 554 -9.84 61.25 0.23
N ASP A 555 -9.29 60.46 -0.69
CA ASP A 555 -8.40 60.76 -1.81
C ASP A 555 -7.00 61.39 -1.63
N SER A 556 -6.08 60.70 -2.32
CA SER A 556 -4.99 61.19 -3.18
C SER A 556 -3.54 61.14 -2.66
N GLU A 557 -2.78 60.32 -3.41
CA GLU A 557 -1.43 60.54 -3.92
C GLU A 557 -0.18 60.40 -3.01
N ASN A 558 0.43 59.21 -3.17
CA ASN A 558 1.76 59.00 -3.80
C ASN A 558 3.04 58.93 -2.94
N SER A 559 3.92 58.05 -3.43
CA SER A 559 5.32 57.71 -3.13
C SER A 559 5.53 56.67 -2.01
N SER A 560 6.27 55.57 -2.21
CA SER A 560 7.45 55.37 -3.07
C SER A 560 7.69 53.91 -3.47
N GLU A 561 8.30 53.77 -4.65
CA GLU A 561 8.83 52.57 -5.35
C GLU A 561 9.91 51.79 -4.57
N SER A 562 9.98 50.47 -4.84
CA SER A 562 11.19 49.71 -5.22
C SER A 562 10.79 48.24 -5.45
N GLY A 563 11.00 47.56 -6.58
CA GLY A 563 11.99 47.73 -7.63
C GLY A 563 13.00 46.57 -7.58
N PHE A 564 12.65 45.42 -8.18
CA PHE A 564 13.59 44.33 -8.50
C PHE A 564 14.74 44.82 -9.39
N PRO A 565 15.95 44.26 -9.24
CA PRO A 565 16.83 44.14 -10.40
C PRO A 565 17.44 42.74 -10.59
N GLN A 566 17.44 42.31 -11.85
CA GLN A 566 18.25 41.23 -12.40
C GLN A 566 19.63 41.75 -12.88
N ARG A 567 20.64 40.89 -12.67
CA ARG A 567 21.88 40.62 -13.42
C ARG A 567 23.03 41.64 -13.48
N GLY A 568 24.21 41.13 -13.12
CA GLY A 568 25.52 41.62 -13.55
C GLY A 568 26.55 40.48 -13.64
N SER A 569 26.98 40.19 -14.86
CA SER A 569 28.06 39.26 -15.23
C SER A 569 29.46 39.78 -14.86
N PHE A 570 30.37 38.91 -14.41
CA PHE A 570 31.82 39.18 -14.47
C PHE A 570 32.62 37.93 -14.91
N ARG A 571 33.34 38.08 -16.03
CA ARG A 571 34.42 37.19 -16.50
C ARG A 571 35.73 37.59 -15.81
N GLY A 572 36.52 36.59 -15.40
CA GLY A 572 37.91 36.79 -14.97
C GLY A 572 38.66 35.47 -14.80
N MET A 573 39.28 34.99 -15.88
CA MET A 573 40.26 33.89 -15.88
C MET A 573 41.50 34.21 -15.03
N ARG A 574 42.09 33.20 -14.37
CA ARG A 574 43.56 32.98 -14.32
C ARG A 574 43.92 31.55 -13.87
N ASN A 575 44.80 30.94 -14.68
CA ASN A 575 45.48 29.64 -14.55
C ASN A 575 46.30 29.44 -13.27
N PHE A 576 46.43 28.17 -12.85
CA PHE A 576 47.67 27.38 -12.58
C PHE A 576 47.23 26.12 -11.79
N GLN A 577 47.77 24.92 -11.90
CA GLN A 577 48.61 24.20 -12.85
C GLN A 577 48.56 22.74 -12.35
N THR A 578 48.45 21.81 -13.28
CA THR A 578 48.57 20.36 -13.09
C THR A 578 49.98 19.99 -12.62
N ASP A 579 50.08 19.02 -11.71
CA ASP A 579 51.23 18.12 -11.65
C ASP A 579 50.72 16.68 -11.50
N GLU A 580 50.91 15.91 -12.57
CA GLU A 580 50.93 14.46 -12.57
C GLU A 580 52.28 13.98 -12.03
N THR A 581 52.29 12.98 -11.15
CA THR A 581 53.28 11.89 -11.21
C THR A 581 52.62 10.60 -10.78
N GLY A 582 52.45 9.68 -11.72
CA GLY A 582 51.84 8.37 -11.50
C GLY A 582 52.79 7.34 -10.90
N ALA A 583 52.19 6.22 -10.49
CA ALA A 583 52.71 4.86 -10.64
C ALA A 583 51.62 3.86 -10.18
N ALA A 584 51.11 3.04 -11.11
CA ALA A 584 50.48 1.76 -10.77
C ALA A 584 51.59 0.74 -10.40
N PRO A 585 51.26 -0.30 -9.60
CA PRO A 585 50.94 -1.56 -10.27
C PRO A 585 49.83 -2.41 -9.62
N ASP A 586 49.06 -3.04 -10.52
CA ASP A 586 48.54 -4.41 -10.59
C ASP A 586 48.04 -5.19 -9.34
N SER A 587 46.75 -5.56 -9.47
CA SER A 587 46.09 -6.86 -9.20
C SER A 587 46.07 -7.44 -7.78
N GLU A 588 44.87 -7.60 -7.20
CA GLU A 588 44.20 -8.91 -7.06
C GLU A 588 42.76 -8.75 -6.51
N SER A 589 41.93 -9.75 -6.82
CA SER A 589 40.47 -9.84 -6.69
C SER A 589 39.95 -9.98 -5.25
N ALA A 590 38.79 -9.38 -4.96
CA ALA A 590 37.58 -10.01 -4.37
C ALA A 590 36.64 -8.90 -3.86
N GLY A 591 35.50 -8.70 -4.54
CA GLY A 591 34.41 -7.88 -4.02
C GLY A 591 33.47 -8.77 -3.21
N GLU A 592 33.51 -8.65 -1.88
CA GLU A 592 32.41 -9.02 -0.99
C GLU A 592 31.47 -7.81 -0.90
N ASN A 593 30.20 -8.00 -1.28
CA ASN A 593 29.13 -7.05 -1.00
C ASN A 593 28.86 -7.05 0.51
N GLY A 594 29.30 -5.98 1.18
CA GLY A 594 29.02 -5.72 2.58
C GLY A 594 27.60 -5.18 2.75
N ILE A 595 26.68 -6.06 3.16
CA ILE A 595 25.41 -5.67 3.78
C ILE A 595 25.75 -5.19 5.19
N GLN A 596 25.71 -3.87 5.41
CA GLN A 596 25.78 -3.28 6.74
C GLN A 596 24.52 -3.68 7.52
N LYS A 597 24.68 -4.59 8.49
CA LYS A 597 23.63 -4.91 9.47
C LYS A 597 23.32 -3.66 10.30
N ARG A 598 22.23 -2.96 9.97
CA ARG A 598 21.65 -1.93 10.85
C ARG A 598 20.98 -2.65 12.02
N GLY A 599 21.54 -2.48 13.22
CA GLY A 599 21.14 -3.20 14.43
C GLY A 599 19.85 -2.63 15.02
N ARG A 600 18.92 -3.52 15.39
CA ARG A 600 17.75 -3.19 16.22
C ARG A 600 18.21 -2.64 17.57
N PHE A 601 17.96 -1.35 17.82
CA PHE A 601 18.29 -0.68 19.08
C PHE A 601 17.22 -0.97 20.14
N ARG A 602 17.63 -1.57 21.26
CA ARG A 602 16.77 -1.80 22.44
C ARG A 602 17.08 -0.76 23.49
N PHE A 603 16.05 -0.21 24.14
CA PHE A 603 16.21 0.54 25.38
C PHE A 603 16.73 -0.38 26.48
N GLY A 604 17.79 0.06 27.16
CA GLY A 604 18.46 -0.73 28.19
C GLY A 604 17.74 -0.69 29.53
N GLU A 605 17.45 -1.87 30.07
CA GLU A 605 17.40 -2.11 31.52
C GLU A 605 18.62 -2.95 31.92
N ALA A 606 19.24 -2.59 33.05
CA ALA A 606 20.51 -3.12 33.51
C ALA A 606 20.40 -4.48 34.24
N ASP A 607 20.98 -5.49 33.61
CA ASP A 607 22.00 -6.45 34.08
C ASP A 607 21.73 -7.53 35.16
N GLY A 608 22.27 -8.74 34.90
CA GLY A 608 22.19 -9.90 35.80
C GLY A 608 22.73 -11.24 35.26
N THR A 609 24.04 -11.31 35.03
CA THR A 609 24.91 -12.45 34.66
C THR A 609 24.60 -13.88 35.15
N SER A 610 24.88 -14.93 34.34
CA SER A 610 26.06 -15.84 34.49
C SER A 610 26.04 -17.12 33.61
N ASP A 611 27.09 -17.22 32.78
CA ASP A 611 28.04 -18.34 32.55
C ASP A 611 27.61 -19.82 32.31
N SER A 612 27.97 -20.32 31.11
CA SER A 612 29.11 -21.25 30.86
C SER A 612 28.87 -22.61 30.16
N GLN A 613 29.76 -22.86 29.18
CA GLN A 613 30.43 -24.12 28.78
C GLN A 613 29.82 -25.09 27.73
N ASP A 614 30.26 -24.88 26.47
CA ASP A 614 31.14 -25.74 25.62
C ASP A 614 31.30 -27.25 25.94
N THR A 615 31.19 -28.12 24.91
CA THR A 615 32.23 -29.10 24.50
C THR A 615 31.88 -29.92 23.23
N SER A 616 32.62 -29.64 22.15
CA SER A 616 33.36 -30.52 21.22
C SER A 616 32.92 -31.96 20.81
N ALA A 617 32.89 -32.16 19.48
CA ALA A 617 33.67 -33.12 18.65
C ALA A 617 33.29 -34.63 18.52
N GLY A 618 33.14 -35.09 17.26
CA GLY A 618 34.09 -36.07 16.66
C GLY A 618 33.59 -37.38 16.01
N ASP A 619 33.55 -37.39 14.65
CA ASP A 619 34.11 -38.40 13.70
C ASP A 619 33.38 -39.77 13.38
N PRO A 620 33.67 -40.47 12.24
CA PRO A 620 32.69 -40.95 11.25
C PRO A 620 32.95 -42.40 10.77
N SER A 621 32.34 -42.83 9.65
CA SER A 621 32.80 -43.86 8.65
C SER A 621 31.57 -44.44 7.90
N GLN A 622 31.59 -45.01 6.68
CA GLN A 622 32.40 -45.05 5.45
C GLN A 622 31.71 -46.07 4.49
N MET A 623 32.11 -46.05 3.20
CA MET A 623 31.89 -47.04 2.11
C MET A 623 30.57 -46.95 1.31
N GLY A 624 30.55 -47.06 -0.03
CA GLY A 624 31.61 -47.41 -0.98
C GLY A 624 31.10 -47.35 -2.43
N SER A 625 32.05 -47.17 -3.34
CA SER A 625 31.94 -46.99 -4.79
C SER A 625 31.69 -48.30 -5.57
N LEU A 626 31.29 -48.19 -6.85
CA LEU A 626 31.87 -48.95 -7.99
C LEU A 626 31.32 -48.47 -9.35
N GLN A 627 32.08 -48.79 -10.40
CA GLN A 627 32.26 -48.04 -11.65
C GLN A 627 32.05 -48.93 -12.89
N SER A 628 31.70 -48.30 -14.03
CA SER A 628 31.98 -48.64 -15.45
C SER A 628 31.21 -49.74 -16.21
N GLY A 629 30.93 -49.44 -17.50
CA GLY A 629 30.66 -50.41 -18.58
C GLY A 629 30.07 -49.80 -19.86
N ASP A 630 30.87 -49.73 -20.93
CA ASP A 630 30.63 -49.16 -22.27
C ASP A 630 30.18 -50.20 -23.33
N MET A 631 29.65 -49.67 -24.46
CA MET A 631 29.56 -50.18 -25.85
C MET A 631 28.23 -50.72 -26.42
N GLY A 632 27.78 -50.12 -27.56
CA GLY A 632 27.29 -50.92 -28.71
C GLY A 632 26.17 -50.41 -29.67
N ARG A 633 26.42 -49.33 -30.43
CA ARG A 633 26.10 -49.03 -31.87
C ARG A 633 25.15 -49.92 -32.74
N MET A 634 24.26 -49.28 -33.53
CA MET A 634 24.06 -49.32 -35.04
C MET A 634 22.67 -48.72 -35.41
N GLY A 635 22.50 -47.66 -36.23
CA GLY A 635 22.56 -47.58 -37.72
C GLY A 635 21.15 -47.82 -38.32
N GLU A 636 20.53 -47.08 -39.26
CA GLU A 636 20.99 -46.28 -40.41
C GLU A 636 19.83 -45.42 -41.03
N LYS A 637 20.21 -44.23 -41.54
CA LYS A 637 19.94 -43.63 -42.88
C LYS A 637 18.55 -43.15 -43.38
N THR A 638 18.51 -41.81 -43.55
CA THR A 638 18.01 -40.93 -44.66
C THR A 638 18.54 -41.34 -46.06
N PRO A 639 18.20 -40.72 -47.24
CA PRO A 639 17.79 -39.32 -47.54
C PRO A 639 16.64 -39.22 -48.60
N GLY A 640 16.07 -38.10 -49.06
CA GLY A 640 16.46 -36.70 -49.26
C GLY A 640 16.06 -36.32 -50.72
N GLY A 641 15.69 -35.07 -51.00
CA GLY A 641 15.50 -34.60 -52.38
C GLY A 641 14.55 -33.41 -52.54
N ALA A 642 15.05 -32.35 -53.16
CA ALA A 642 14.51 -31.00 -53.25
C ALA A 642 13.89 -30.67 -54.63
N GLU A 643 13.40 -29.42 -54.72
CA GLU A 643 13.19 -28.56 -55.90
C GLU A 643 11.88 -28.64 -56.71
N GLY A 644 11.27 -27.45 -56.90
CA GLY A 644 10.99 -26.97 -58.26
C GLY A 644 9.53 -26.67 -58.67
N ALA A 645 9.10 -25.43 -58.41
CA ALA A 645 8.52 -24.48 -59.37
C ALA A 645 7.16 -24.72 -60.12
N GLN A 646 6.37 -23.62 -60.08
CA GLN A 646 5.52 -23.02 -61.14
C GLN A 646 4.02 -23.40 -61.28
N ASN A 647 3.20 -22.39 -60.93
CA ASN A 647 2.10 -21.75 -61.67
C ASN A 647 1.02 -22.60 -62.37
N THR A 648 -0.25 -22.35 -62.03
CA THR A 648 -1.20 -21.66 -62.92
C THR A 648 -2.53 -21.33 -62.21
N GLU A 649 -2.98 -20.10 -62.38
CA GLU A 649 -4.29 -19.56 -62.03
C GLU A 649 -5.42 -20.26 -62.80
N SER A 650 -6.63 -20.26 -62.24
CA SER A 650 -7.89 -19.99 -62.97
C SER A 650 -9.03 -19.77 -61.97
N ALA A 651 -9.47 -18.52 -61.86
CA ALA A 651 -10.73 -18.15 -61.25
C ALA A 651 -11.89 -18.44 -62.22
N ASP A 652 -13.01 -18.95 -61.72
CA ASP A 652 -14.34 -18.58 -62.18
C ASP A 652 -15.39 -18.88 -61.08
N SER A 653 -16.55 -18.27 -61.24
CA SER A 653 -17.31 -17.53 -60.23
C SER A 653 -18.74 -18.06 -60.05
N THR A 654 -19.41 -17.58 -59.00
CA THR A 654 -20.87 -17.63 -58.70
C THR A 654 -21.40 -19.01 -58.22
N GLU A 655 -22.19 -19.17 -57.15
CA GLU A 655 -23.27 -18.33 -56.59
C GLU A 655 -23.28 -18.38 -55.04
N SER A 656 -23.77 -17.28 -54.45
CA SER A 656 -24.08 -17.19 -53.03
C SER A 656 -25.29 -18.05 -52.67
N ALA A 657 -25.17 -18.87 -51.62
CA ALA A 657 -26.31 -19.32 -50.84
C ALA A 657 -26.20 -18.69 -49.45
N ALA A 658 -26.60 -17.42 -49.35
CA ALA A 658 -26.99 -16.83 -48.09
C ALA A 658 -28.21 -17.62 -47.56
N ASN A 659 -27.96 -18.63 -46.73
CA ASN A 659 -29.01 -19.27 -45.94
C ASN A 659 -29.54 -18.22 -44.97
N THR A 660 -30.65 -17.60 -45.35
CA THR A 660 -31.38 -16.66 -44.53
C THR A 660 -31.95 -17.44 -43.35
N ILE A 661 -31.69 -16.98 -42.12
CA ILE A 661 -32.14 -17.55 -40.83
C ILE A 661 -33.68 -17.62 -40.71
N MET A 662 -34.44 -17.14 -41.70
CA MET A 662 -35.89 -16.97 -41.63
C MET A 662 -36.75 -18.15 -42.12
N ASP A 663 -36.17 -19.27 -42.57
CA ASP A 663 -36.94 -20.41 -43.12
C ASP A 663 -37.13 -21.58 -42.13
N TYR A 664 -36.91 -21.36 -40.83
CA TYR A 664 -37.27 -22.36 -39.81
C TYR A 664 -38.77 -22.33 -39.52
N ASP A 665 -39.39 -23.50 -39.46
CA ASP A 665 -40.81 -23.60 -39.10
C ASP A 665 -41.04 -23.06 -37.67
N PRO A 666 -42.19 -22.42 -37.38
CA PRO A 666 -42.53 -21.86 -36.07
C PRO A 666 -42.29 -22.82 -34.89
N GLN A 667 -42.42 -24.13 -35.11
CA GLN A 667 -42.18 -25.16 -34.11
C GLN A 667 -40.69 -25.31 -33.77
N THR A 668 -39.78 -25.10 -34.73
CA THR A 668 -38.33 -25.07 -34.47
C THR A 668 -37.93 -23.85 -33.63
N TRP A 669 -38.52 -22.68 -33.91
CA TRP A 669 -38.34 -21.48 -33.09
C TRP A 669 -38.88 -21.66 -31.66
N ALA A 670 -40.01 -22.34 -31.49
CA ALA A 670 -40.54 -22.67 -30.18
C ALA A 670 -39.60 -23.60 -29.38
N TRP A 671 -38.99 -24.60 -30.04
CA TRP A 671 -38.01 -25.49 -29.40
C TRP A 671 -36.72 -24.77 -29.03
N MET A 672 -36.19 -23.89 -29.89
CA MET A 672 -35.01 -23.07 -29.56
C MET A 672 -35.30 -22.13 -28.38
N GLY A 673 -36.48 -21.52 -28.34
CA GLY A 673 -36.93 -20.72 -27.20
C GLY A 673 -37.04 -21.54 -25.90
N ALA A 674 -37.59 -22.75 -25.97
CA ALA A 674 -37.69 -23.65 -24.82
C ALA A 674 -36.31 -24.10 -24.29
N CYS A 675 -35.35 -24.40 -25.18
CA CYS A 675 -33.98 -24.70 -24.79
C CYS A 675 -33.28 -23.49 -24.14
N ALA A 676 -33.45 -22.28 -24.69
CA ALA A 676 -32.90 -21.08 -24.10
C ALA A 676 -33.48 -20.82 -22.70
N VAL A 677 -34.80 -20.99 -22.51
CA VAL A 677 -35.44 -20.88 -21.20
C VAL A 677 -34.96 -21.95 -20.22
N ALA A 678 -34.74 -23.19 -20.67
CA ALA A 678 -34.20 -24.25 -19.83
C ALA A 678 -32.75 -24.00 -19.41
N ILE A 679 -31.92 -23.44 -20.30
CA ILE A 679 -30.55 -23.02 -19.99
C ILE A 679 -30.57 -21.86 -18.99
N ILE A 680 -31.39 -20.84 -19.21
CA ILE A 680 -31.56 -19.71 -18.29
C ILE A 680 -32.07 -20.19 -16.92
N ALA A 681 -33.03 -21.11 -16.89
CA ALA A 681 -33.52 -21.70 -15.64
C ALA A 681 -32.45 -22.54 -14.94
N GLY A 682 -31.59 -23.24 -15.69
CA GLY A 682 -30.41 -23.93 -15.17
C GLY A 682 -29.41 -22.97 -14.55
N ILE A 683 -29.08 -21.87 -15.25
CA ILE A 683 -28.20 -20.81 -14.75
C ILE A 683 -28.76 -20.17 -13.47
N ILE A 684 -30.05 -19.80 -13.46
CA ILE A 684 -30.71 -19.22 -12.27
C ILE A 684 -30.75 -20.23 -11.10
N PHE A 685 -30.86 -21.53 -11.39
CA PHE A 685 -30.85 -22.56 -10.36
C PHE A 685 -29.45 -22.75 -9.75
N VAL A 686 -28.41 -22.83 -10.60
CA VAL A 686 -26.99 -22.88 -10.17
C VAL A 686 -26.61 -21.63 -9.36
N LYS A 687 -27.21 -20.47 -9.65
CA LYS A 687 -27.03 -19.27 -8.82
C LYS A 687 -27.62 -19.38 -7.40
N LYS A 688 -28.49 -20.35 -7.13
CA LYS A 688 -29.22 -20.48 -5.83
C LYS A 688 -28.82 -21.70 -5.01
N TYR A 689 -28.06 -22.63 -5.57
CA TYR A 689 -27.67 -23.93 -4.99
C TYR A 689 -26.26 -24.25 -5.41
#